data_AF-A0A8C2T7K2-F1
#
_entry.id   AF-A0A8C2T7K2-F1
#
_cell.length_a   1.000
_cell.length_b   1.000
_cell.length_c   1.000
_cell.angle_alpha   90.00
_cell.angle_beta   90.00
_cell.angle_gamma   90.00
#
_symmetry.space_group_name_H-M   'P 1'
#
loop_
_entity.id
_entity.type
_entity.pdbx_description
1 polymer ?
#
loop_
_entity_poly.entity_id
_entity_poly.type
_entity_poly.pdbx_seq_one_letter_code
_entity_poly.pdbx_strand_id
1 'polypeptide(L)'
;MPWERTLRLQPGSRIHALCVLGTHIATDVYGAAPAGAVAFGVKHTEGVNVEVAFRGQAEPGLLPGVSHWPLNEGAVLRFSMNRASTEVNDNKVIVIFYAEGGQPIDQARVFLTGIGISLDVDADRDGMVEKNNPNKASWTWGPEGHGAILLVTCDRDSPLSPAPDCDDERVFSKEDLLDMSRMVLRIEGPQHLPRGYEIVLYVHMSDADKVGVFHMQNPFFGQHYVHVLGRRKLCHVVQYTGGAAELEFFVEGLQFPDETFPGLISIHVSLLETLAEGIPLSPIFTDTVVFRVAPWIMMPSTLAPENVFVCSVKDNYLYIKEIKNLVNKAGCDLKVCFGYINRGDRWMQDEIEFGYTQAPHKSFAVVLDSPQDTGLEQFPIKELLGPDFGYVRREPLFKAISSLDSFGNLEVSPPVTAAGKEYPLGRILIGSSFPTPAGRRMTRVVRDFLFAQKVQAPVELFSDWLAMGHVNEFVTFVPSPDAKRFRMLMASPAACYKLFRQKQKEGLGEATMFKGNDTLGGLPFSGTLLACLSPWSLLLHSFQRCIDWNRDILKKELGLTEEDIIDVPALFKLDKGKAMPYFPNMVPMLILSKELGIPKPFGPLVGGECCLEHHVRSLLEPLGLRCCFLEDISSYHGRLGEVHCGTNVQRRPFAFRWWHVTP
;
A
#
# COMPACT_ATOMS: atom_id res chain seq x y z
N MET A 1 8.32 23.77 -19.19
CA MET A 1 8.76 24.29 -20.49
C MET A 1 8.17 23.36 -21.54
N PRO A 2 7.45 23.86 -22.56
CA PRO A 2 6.95 23.01 -23.62
C PRO A 2 8.13 22.33 -24.33
N TRP A 3 7.94 21.09 -24.72
CA TRP A 3 8.98 20.29 -25.37
C TRP A 3 9.36 20.93 -26.72
N GLU A 4 10.65 21.16 -26.95
CA GLU A 4 11.19 21.82 -28.14
C GLU A 4 12.07 20.85 -28.93
N ARG A 5 11.65 20.52 -30.15
CA ARG A 5 12.37 19.65 -31.09
C ARG A 5 13.20 20.48 -32.05
N THR A 6 14.48 20.18 -32.18
CA THR A 6 15.30 20.80 -33.22
C THR A 6 15.08 20.12 -34.58
N LEU A 7 14.79 20.92 -35.60
CA LEU A 7 14.81 20.53 -37.01
C LEU A 7 15.80 21.43 -37.74
N ARG A 8 16.64 20.89 -38.62
CA ARG A 8 17.55 21.72 -39.44
C ARG A 8 16.95 21.92 -40.83
N LEU A 9 16.90 23.17 -41.29
CA LEU A 9 16.53 23.48 -42.66
C LEU A 9 17.64 23.06 -43.63
N GLN A 10 17.22 22.69 -44.84
CA GLN A 10 18.08 22.34 -45.97
C GLN A 10 17.52 23.06 -47.19
N PRO A 11 18.13 24.20 -47.61
CA PRO A 11 17.74 24.90 -48.83
C PRO A 11 17.78 23.98 -50.06
N GLY A 12 16.90 24.22 -51.02
CA GLY A 12 16.73 23.37 -52.20
C GLY A 12 16.03 22.03 -51.94
N SER A 13 15.82 21.64 -50.68
CA SER A 13 15.20 20.36 -50.30
C SER A 13 13.78 20.54 -49.75
N ARG A 14 12.98 19.46 -49.83
CA ARG A 14 11.69 19.33 -49.16
C ARG A 14 11.89 18.49 -47.91
N ILE A 15 11.59 19.07 -46.76
CA ILE A 15 11.66 18.40 -45.46
C ILE A 15 10.25 18.00 -45.07
N HIS A 16 10.08 16.78 -44.60
CA HIS A 16 8.83 16.28 -44.03
C HIS A 16 9.05 16.07 -42.54
N ALA A 17 8.17 16.62 -41.72
CA ALA A 17 8.28 16.50 -40.28
C ALA A 17 6.90 16.35 -39.63
N LEU A 18 6.87 15.57 -38.57
CA LEU A 18 5.69 15.41 -37.73
C LEU A 18 5.80 16.34 -36.51
N CYS A 19 4.73 17.09 -36.25
CA CYS A 19 4.60 18.02 -35.13
C CYS A 19 3.56 17.48 -34.15
N VAL A 20 3.98 17.17 -32.91
CA VAL A 20 3.04 16.76 -31.86
C VAL A 20 2.39 18.00 -31.26
N LEU A 21 1.06 18.00 -31.11
CA LEU A 21 0.33 19.15 -30.57
C LEU A 21 0.83 19.51 -29.15
N GLY A 22 0.94 20.81 -28.87
CA GLY A 22 1.50 21.32 -27.60
C GLY A 22 3.03 21.33 -27.53
N THR A 23 3.72 20.95 -28.62
CA THR A 23 5.18 21.03 -28.74
C THR A 23 5.61 22.10 -29.75
N HIS A 24 6.89 22.49 -29.70
CA HIS A 24 7.49 23.39 -30.69
C HIS A 24 8.55 22.65 -31.50
N ILE A 25 8.64 22.98 -32.79
CA ILE A 25 9.79 22.67 -33.62
C ILE A 25 10.60 23.95 -33.78
N ALA A 26 11.87 23.92 -33.39
CA ALA A 26 12.82 25.00 -33.55
C ALA A 26 13.79 24.70 -34.69
N THR A 27 14.08 25.69 -35.53
CA THR A 27 15.11 25.59 -36.55
C THR A 27 16.08 26.76 -36.51
N ASP A 28 17.36 26.43 -36.65
CA ASP A 28 18.42 27.39 -36.93
C ASP A 28 18.28 27.86 -38.38
N VAL A 29 17.96 29.15 -38.54
CA VAL A 29 17.80 29.76 -39.87
C VAL A 29 19.15 30.22 -40.40
N TYR A 30 20.04 30.68 -39.51
CA TYR A 30 21.36 31.18 -39.88
C TYR A 30 22.25 30.07 -40.41
N GLY A 31 22.36 28.96 -39.68
CA GLY A 31 23.19 27.82 -40.08
C GLY A 31 22.70 27.09 -41.32
N ALA A 32 21.45 27.31 -41.73
CA ALA A 32 20.88 26.74 -42.94
C ALA A 32 20.96 27.69 -44.15
N ALA A 33 21.36 28.94 -44.00
CA ALA A 33 21.29 29.91 -45.07
C ALA A 33 22.33 29.64 -46.19
N PRO A 34 21.97 29.80 -47.47
CA PRO A 34 22.92 29.70 -48.57
C PRO A 34 23.91 30.87 -48.52
N ALA A 35 25.11 30.65 -49.08
CA ALA A 35 26.13 31.68 -49.17
C ALA A 35 25.59 32.92 -49.91
N GLY A 36 25.82 34.10 -49.33
CA GLY A 36 25.36 35.39 -49.88
C GLY A 36 23.97 35.85 -49.40
N ALA A 37 23.28 35.08 -48.56
CA ALA A 37 22.04 35.52 -47.92
C ALA A 37 22.31 36.56 -46.83
N VAL A 38 21.52 37.64 -46.81
CA VAL A 38 21.58 38.72 -45.80
C VAL A 38 20.28 38.89 -45.01
N ALA A 39 19.18 38.33 -45.52
CA ALA A 39 17.86 38.37 -44.89
C ALA A 39 17.08 37.08 -45.18
N PHE A 40 16.04 36.82 -44.39
CA PHE A 40 15.10 35.74 -44.62
C PHE A 40 13.65 36.19 -44.43
N GLY A 41 12.72 35.51 -45.10
CA GLY A 41 11.28 35.70 -44.94
C GLY A 41 10.60 34.36 -44.72
N VAL A 42 9.44 34.36 -44.07
CA VAL A 42 8.72 33.15 -43.71
C VAL A 42 7.28 33.23 -44.19
N LYS A 43 6.82 32.18 -44.86
CA LYS A 43 5.43 31.98 -45.25
C LYS A 43 4.96 30.67 -44.65
N HIS A 44 3.76 30.62 -44.09
CA HIS A 44 3.22 29.41 -43.51
C HIS A 44 1.73 29.27 -43.82
N THR A 45 1.19 28.06 -43.65
CA THR A 45 -0.25 27.81 -43.69
C THR A 45 -0.93 28.30 -42.42
N GLU A 46 -2.24 28.53 -42.49
CA GLU A 46 -3.05 29.02 -41.36
C GLU A 46 -3.00 28.09 -40.14
N GLY A 47 -2.85 26.78 -40.34
CA GLY A 47 -2.74 25.78 -39.27
C GLY A 47 -1.43 25.78 -38.49
N VAL A 48 -0.48 26.65 -38.83
CA VAL A 48 0.85 26.71 -38.21
C VAL A 48 1.06 28.08 -37.58
N ASN A 49 1.46 28.08 -36.30
CA ASN A 49 1.95 29.28 -35.63
C ASN A 49 3.45 29.38 -35.81
N VAL A 50 3.97 30.57 -36.09
CA VAL A 50 5.39 30.80 -36.32
C VAL A 50 5.86 31.97 -35.46
N GLU A 51 6.98 31.77 -34.77
CA GLU A 51 7.67 32.76 -33.95
C GLU A 51 9.13 32.87 -34.39
N VAL A 52 9.66 34.10 -34.41
CA VAL A 52 11.07 34.36 -34.70
C VAL A 52 11.74 34.83 -33.41
N ALA A 53 12.81 34.16 -33.02
CA ALA A 53 13.61 34.49 -31.86
C ALA A 53 15.06 34.82 -32.27
N PHE A 54 15.65 35.84 -31.65
CA PHE A 54 17.05 36.20 -31.81
C PHE A 54 17.80 36.02 -30.49
N ARG A 55 19.04 35.54 -30.56
CA ARG A 55 19.92 35.37 -29.40
C ARG A 55 20.06 36.69 -28.64
N GLY A 56 19.64 36.71 -27.38
CA GLY A 56 19.74 37.87 -26.48
C GLY A 56 18.48 38.75 -26.36
N GLN A 57 17.38 38.42 -27.04
CA GLN A 57 16.07 39.07 -26.83
C GLN A 57 15.16 38.22 -25.93
N ALA A 58 14.53 38.86 -24.94
CA ALA A 58 13.74 38.19 -23.89
C ALA A 58 12.31 37.82 -24.33
N GLU A 59 11.78 38.42 -25.40
CA GLU A 59 10.44 38.09 -25.91
C GLU A 59 10.48 37.74 -27.41
N PRO A 60 9.84 36.62 -27.83
CA PRO A 60 9.60 36.34 -29.24
C PRO A 60 8.57 37.33 -29.80
N GLY A 61 9.01 38.18 -30.72
CA GLY A 61 8.15 39.20 -31.33
C GLY A 61 7.57 38.72 -32.66
N LEU A 62 6.25 38.51 -32.72
CA LEU A 62 5.50 38.69 -33.97
C LEU A 62 5.41 40.21 -34.21
N LEU A 63 6.33 40.77 -34.99
CA LEU A 63 6.19 42.14 -35.48
C LEU A 63 5.13 42.14 -36.60
N PRO A 64 3.92 42.71 -36.39
CA PRO A 64 2.91 42.76 -37.44
C PRO A 64 3.42 43.61 -38.60
N GLY A 65 3.48 43.04 -39.80
CA GLY A 65 3.89 43.76 -41.03
C GLY A 65 5.36 43.65 -41.44
N VAL A 66 6.18 42.87 -40.72
CA VAL A 66 7.56 42.56 -41.16
C VAL A 66 7.54 41.34 -42.08
N SER A 67 7.88 41.52 -43.35
CA SER A 67 7.97 40.43 -44.33
C SER A 67 9.36 39.79 -44.42
N HIS A 68 10.40 40.51 -43.97
CA HIS A 68 11.79 40.08 -44.02
C HIS A 68 12.51 40.41 -42.70
N TRP A 69 13.26 39.46 -42.17
CA TRP A 69 14.12 39.58 -41.00
C TRP A 69 15.60 39.56 -41.41
N PRO A 70 16.47 40.32 -40.72
CA PRO A 70 17.91 40.23 -40.95
C PRO A 70 18.43 38.83 -40.58
N LEU A 71 19.35 38.31 -41.38
CA LEU A 71 19.97 37.02 -41.14
C LEU A 71 21.14 37.18 -40.16
N ASN A 72 20.86 37.00 -38.87
CA ASN A 72 21.84 37.15 -37.79
C ASN A 72 22.20 35.80 -37.16
N GLU A 73 23.42 35.69 -36.63
CA GLU A 73 23.85 34.52 -35.88
C GLU A 73 22.94 34.31 -34.65
N GLY A 74 22.38 33.10 -34.52
CA GLY A 74 21.43 32.78 -33.47
C GLY A 74 19.97 33.20 -33.75
N ALA A 75 19.62 33.47 -35.02
CA ALA A 75 18.23 33.53 -35.47
C ALA A 75 17.59 32.13 -35.49
N VAL A 76 16.57 31.94 -34.67
CA VAL A 76 15.82 30.68 -34.54
C VAL A 76 14.37 30.92 -34.93
N LEU A 77 13.84 30.06 -35.79
CA LEU A 77 12.42 30.02 -36.10
C LEU A 77 11.77 28.90 -35.28
N ARG A 78 10.72 29.22 -34.54
CA ARG A 78 9.90 28.24 -33.84
C ARG A 78 8.56 28.14 -34.52
N PHE A 79 8.05 26.93 -34.69
CA PHE A 79 6.70 26.73 -35.16
C PHE A 79 6.00 25.61 -34.41
N SER A 80 4.69 25.79 -34.20
CA SER A 80 3.82 24.87 -33.47
C SER A 80 2.47 24.75 -34.18
N MET A 81 1.73 23.70 -33.83
CA MET A 81 0.39 23.45 -34.34
C MET A 81 -0.58 23.28 -33.17
N ASN A 82 -1.76 23.89 -33.29
CA ASN A 82 -2.81 23.84 -32.26
C ASN A 82 -3.96 22.89 -32.63
N ARG A 83 -3.93 22.31 -33.82
CA ARG A 83 -4.94 21.39 -34.35
C ARG A 83 -4.26 20.27 -35.10
N ALA A 84 -4.83 19.07 -35.02
CA ALA A 84 -4.35 17.92 -35.77
C ALA A 84 -4.56 18.14 -37.29
N SER A 85 -3.65 17.58 -38.09
CA SER A 85 -3.75 17.57 -39.54
C SER A 85 -4.91 16.68 -40.00
N THR A 86 -5.57 17.11 -41.07
CA THR A 86 -6.61 16.30 -41.74
C THR A 86 -5.99 15.30 -42.71
N GLU A 87 -4.93 15.71 -43.41
CA GLU A 87 -4.20 14.92 -44.39
C GLU A 87 -2.70 14.96 -44.08
N VAL A 88 -1.98 13.93 -44.51
CA VAL A 88 -0.53 13.88 -44.35
C VAL A 88 0.12 15.03 -45.14
N ASN A 89 0.99 15.79 -44.49
CA ASN A 89 1.72 16.94 -45.05
C ASN A 89 0.81 18.10 -45.53
N ASP A 90 -0.36 18.29 -44.93
CA ASP A 90 -1.31 19.36 -45.30
C ASP A 90 -0.86 20.77 -44.90
N ASN A 91 0.06 20.88 -43.94
CA ASN A 91 0.61 22.14 -43.47
C ASN A 91 2.03 22.36 -43.99
N LYS A 92 2.45 23.62 -44.12
CA LYS A 92 3.81 23.94 -44.58
C LYS A 92 4.34 25.24 -44.02
N VAL A 93 5.66 25.28 -43.86
CA VAL A 93 6.46 26.48 -43.59
C VAL A 93 7.49 26.61 -44.70
N ILE A 94 7.57 27.80 -45.30
CA ILE A 94 8.52 28.13 -46.36
C ILE A 94 9.41 29.25 -45.84
N VAL A 95 10.69 28.97 -45.70
CA VAL A 95 11.71 29.96 -45.37
C VAL A 95 12.42 30.35 -46.65
N ILE A 96 12.38 31.63 -46.99
CA ILE A 96 12.96 32.19 -48.22
C ILE A 96 14.17 33.03 -47.82
N PHE A 97 15.32 32.79 -48.44
CA PHE A 97 16.55 33.54 -48.20
C PHE A 97 16.76 34.59 -49.30
N TYR A 98 17.23 35.77 -48.91
CA TYR A 98 17.36 36.93 -49.81
C TYR A 98 18.79 37.46 -49.82
N ALA A 99 19.25 37.86 -51.02
CA ALA A 99 20.51 38.55 -51.23
C ALA A 99 20.39 40.04 -50.90
N GLU A 100 21.54 40.71 -50.87
CA GLU A 100 21.61 42.17 -50.87
C GLU A 100 20.86 42.73 -52.09
N GLY A 101 19.96 43.69 -51.89
CA GLY A 101 19.03 44.17 -52.92
C GLY A 101 17.69 43.43 -53.01
N GLY A 102 17.45 42.41 -52.15
CA GLY A 102 16.12 41.83 -51.92
C GLY A 102 15.69 40.74 -52.92
N GLN A 103 16.61 40.19 -53.72
CA GLN A 103 16.31 39.07 -54.61
C GLN A 103 16.31 37.74 -53.84
N PRO A 104 15.31 36.84 -54.03
CA PRO A 104 15.32 35.51 -53.44
C PRO A 104 16.47 34.66 -54.01
N ILE A 105 17.31 34.10 -53.15
CA ILE A 105 18.43 33.21 -53.51
C ILE A 105 17.95 31.76 -53.55
N ASP A 106 17.35 31.31 -52.45
CA ASP A 106 16.90 29.94 -52.28
C ASP A 106 15.77 29.89 -51.24
N GLN A 107 15.13 28.73 -51.10
CA GLN A 107 14.11 28.49 -50.10
C GLN A 107 14.26 27.09 -49.50
N ALA A 108 13.92 26.97 -48.23
CA ALA A 108 13.69 25.69 -47.55
C ALA A 108 12.18 25.51 -47.34
N ARG A 109 11.67 24.31 -47.63
CA ARG A 109 10.25 23.98 -47.46
C ARG A 109 10.09 22.85 -46.47
N VAL A 110 9.39 23.12 -45.38
CA VAL A 110 9.02 22.12 -44.37
C VAL A 110 7.54 21.81 -44.53
N PHE A 111 7.21 20.56 -44.80
CA PHE A 111 5.86 20.03 -44.80
C PHE A 111 5.59 19.37 -43.45
N LEU A 112 4.50 19.77 -42.82
CA LEU A 112 4.14 19.40 -41.46
C LEU A 112 2.89 18.53 -41.45
N THR A 113 2.92 17.50 -40.61
CA THR A 113 1.75 16.74 -40.20
C THR A 113 1.58 16.89 -38.69
N GLY A 114 0.49 17.53 -38.27
CA GLY A 114 0.15 17.72 -36.87
C GLY A 114 -0.59 16.51 -36.30
N ILE A 115 -0.16 15.98 -35.16
CA ILE A 115 -0.90 14.91 -34.46
C ILE A 115 -0.97 15.16 -32.94
N GLY A 116 -2.10 14.85 -32.33
CA GLY A 116 -2.26 14.76 -30.89
C GLY A 116 -1.88 13.36 -30.41
N ILE A 117 -1.03 13.27 -29.39
CA ILE A 117 -0.73 12.03 -28.66
C ILE A 117 -0.72 12.40 -27.17
N SER A 118 -1.55 11.71 -26.39
CA SER A 118 -1.58 11.85 -24.92
C SER A 118 -1.82 10.49 -24.28
N LEU A 119 -0.92 10.07 -23.40
CA LEU A 119 -1.13 8.91 -22.54
C LEU A 119 -1.71 9.40 -21.22
N ASP A 120 -2.91 8.97 -20.89
CA ASP A 120 -3.70 9.56 -19.81
C ASP A 120 -4.11 8.50 -18.78
N VAL A 121 -4.17 8.93 -17.52
CA VAL A 121 -4.49 8.12 -16.33
C VAL A 121 -5.30 8.99 -15.36
N ASP A 122 -5.98 8.36 -14.40
CA ASP A 122 -6.67 9.02 -13.28
C ASP A 122 -5.63 9.63 -12.32
N ALA A 123 -5.15 10.84 -12.59
CA ALA A 123 -4.11 11.49 -11.77
C ALA A 123 -4.67 12.44 -10.72
N ASP A 124 -5.95 12.83 -10.79
CA ASP A 124 -6.65 13.59 -9.75
C ASP A 124 -7.41 12.70 -8.74
N ARG A 125 -7.45 11.39 -8.99
CA ARG A 125 -7.90 10.33 -8.06
C ARG A 125 -9.40 10.35 -7.82
N ASP A 126 -10.19 10.68 -8.83
CA ASP A 126 -11.65 10.70 -8.78
C ASP A 126 -12.30 9.40 -9.30
N GLY A 127 -11.50 8.47 -9.84
CA GLY A 127 -11.93 7.21 -10.42
C GLY A 127 -12.18 7.27 -11.93
N MET A 128 -11.92 8.40 -12.59
CA MET A 128 -12.06 8.59 -14.03
C MET A 128 -10.75 9.06 -14.67
N VAL A 129 -10.49 8.63 -15.90
CA VAL A 129 -9.27 9.04 -16.64
C VAL A 129 -9.51 10.38 -17.34
N GLU A 130 -9.02 11.46 -16.74
CA GLU A 130 -9.06 12.81 -17.27
C GLU A 130 -8.17 13.00 -18.52
N LYS A 131 -8.34 14.11 -19.23
CA LYS A 131 -7.59 14.41 -20.47
C LYS A 131 -6.33 15.19 -20.16
N ASN A 132 -5.18 14.60 -20.45
CA ASN A 132 -3.86 15.21 -20.38
C ASN A 132 -3.60 16.04 -19.11
N ASN A 133 -3.82 15.44 -17.93
CA ASN A 133 -3.50 16.09 -16.67
C ASN A 133 -2.01 16.52 -16.66
N PRO A 134 -1.69 17.79 -16.40
CA PRO A 134 -0.31 18.29 -16.45
C PRO A 134 0.62 17.61 -15.43
N ASN A 135 0.04 16.97 -14.40
CA ASN A 135 0.76 16.36 -13.30
C ASN A 135 0.93 14.83 -13.44
N LYS A 136 0.35 14.20 -14.48
CA LYS A 136 0.32 12.74 -14.69
C LYS A 136 1.70 12.05 -14.71
N ALA A 137 2.75 12.80 -15.03
CA ALA A 137 4.14 12.31 -15.07
C ALA A 137 4.85 12.35 -13.70
N SER A 138 4.12 12.59 -12.61
CA SER A 138 4.68 12.68 -11.26
C SER A 138 3.68 12.21 -10.21
N TRP A 139 4.15 11.99 -8.99
CA TRP A 139 3.30 11.53 -7.89
C TRP A 139 3.62 12.28 -6.60
N THR A 140 2.59 12.84 -5.94
CA THR A 140 2.72 13.61 -4.70
C THR A 140 1.73 13.17 -3.63
N TRP A 141 2.17 13.18 -2.37
CA TRP A 141 1.36 12.83 -1.19
C TRP A 141 0.41 13.97 -0.79
N GLY A 142 -0.62 13.64 -0.01
CA GLY A 142 -1.48 14.61 0.65
C GLY A 142 -2.82 14.85 -0.06
N PRO A 143 -3.71 15.64 0.57
CA PRO A 143 -5.05 15.94 0.03
C PRO A 143 -5.00 16.72 -1.29
N GLU A 144 -4.01 17.59 -1.46
CA GLU A 144 -3.74 18.31 -2.72
C GLU A 144 -2.76 17.56 -3.64
N GLY A 145 -2.46 16.31 -3.30
CA GLY A 145 -1.52 15.47 -4.05
C GLY A 145 -2.17 14.88 -5.29
N HIS A 146 -1.33 14.49 -6.25
CA HIS A 146 -1.73 14.00 -7.57
C HIS A 146 -0.93 12.76 -7.98
N GLY A 147 -1.29 12.19 -9.12
CA GLY A 147 -0.69 10.99 -9.70
C GLY A 147 -1.52 9.76 -9.43
N ALA A 148 -1.52 8.86 -10.42
CA ALA A 148 -2.39 7.70 -10.45
C ALA A 148 -2.00 6.64 -9.41
N ILE A 149 -2.98 5.82 -9.04
CA ILE A 149 -2.83 4.74 -8.07
C ILE A 149 -3.07 3.41 -8.78
N LEU A 150 -2.31 2.39 -8.39
CA LEU A 150 -2.35 1.04 -8.95
C LEU A 150 -2.52 0.03 -7.82
N LEU A 151 -3.47 -0.92 -7.95
CA LEU A 151 -3.60 -2.04 -7.02
C LEU A 151 -2.68 -3.19 -7.43
N VAL A 152 -2.26 -3.98 -6.44
CA VAL A 152 -1.70 -5.30 -6.71
C VAL A 152 -2.85 -6.29 -6.84
N THR A 153 -3.01 -6.92 -7.99
CA THR A 153 -4.06 -7.92 -8.32
C THR A 153 -3.76 -9.27 -7.65
N CYS A 154 -3.67 -9.23 -6.32
CA CYS A 154 -3.22 -10.34 -5.48
C CYS A 154 -4.35 -11.23 -4.96
N ASP A 155 -5.57 -11.00 -5.42
CA ASP A 155 -6.75 -11.82 -5.17
C ASP A 155 -6.95 -12.84 -6.29
N ARG A 156 -8.12 -13.47 -6.34
CA ARG A 156 -8.39 -14.54 -7.30
C ARG A 156 -9.85 -14.55 -7.71
N ASP A 157 -10.14 -13.87 -8.82
CA ASP A 157 -11.49 -13.78 -9.38
C ASP A 157 -11.89 -15.02 -10.16
N SER A 158 -10.92 -15.68 -10.80
CA SER A 158 -11.17 -16.87 -11.62
C SER A 158 -10.90 -18.16 -10.84
N PRO A 159 -11.87 -19.07 -10.70
CA PRO A 159 -11.64 -20.38 -10.08
C PRO A 159 -10.81 -21.32 -10.97
N LEU A 160 -10.45 -20.90 -12.19
CA LEU A 160 -9.67 -21.71 -13.15
C LEU A 160 -8.17 -21.77 -12.81
N SER A 161 -7.67 -20.81 -12.04
CA SER A 161 -6.29 -20.78 -11.54
C SER A 161 -6.30 -21.07 -10.03
N PRO A 162 -5.31 -21.81 -9.49
CA PRO A 162 -5.14 -21.93 -8.04
C PRO A 162 -4.39 -20.74 -7.43
N ALA A 163 -3.69 -19.95 -8.24
CA ALA A 163 -2.82 -18.85 -7.83
C ALA A 163 -3.53 -17.49 -7.94
N PRO A 164 -3.00 -16.43 -7.30
CA PRO A 164 -3.46 -15.05 -7.51
C PRO A 164 -3.41 -14.62 -8.98
N ASP A 165 -4.24 -13.66 -9.37
CA ASP A 165 -4.36 -13.22 -10.76
C ASP A 165 -3.04 -12.59 -11.29
N CYS A 166 -2.30 -11.88 -10.44
CA CYS A 166 -0.97 -11.31 -10.78
C CYS A 166 0.15 -12.34 -11.05
N ASP A 167 -0.07 -13.64 -10.85
CA ASP A 167 0.96 -14.66 -11.04
C ASP A 167 1.16 -15.04 -12.51
N ASP A 168 0.20 -14.79 -13.39
CA ASP A 168 0.34 -15.05 -14.82
C ASP A 168 0.29 -13.79 -15.71
N GLU A 169 -0.01 -13.93 -16.99
CA GLU A 169 -0.04 -12.83 -17.97
C GLU A 169 -1.36 -12.89 -18.78
N ARG A 170 -2.45 -13.32 -18.13
CA ARG A 170 -3.76 -13.58 -18.75
C ARG A 170 -4.87 -13.03 -17.87
N VAL A 171 -5.83 -12.40 -18.53
CA VAL A 171 -7.09 -12.00 -17.91
C VAL A 171 -8.15 -13.02 -18.30
N PHE A 172 -8.76 -13.68 -17.31
CA PHE A 172 -9.76 -14.72 -17.53
C PHE A 172 -11.20 -14.24 -17.34
N SER A 173 -11.41 -13.22 -16.51
CA SER A 173 -12.72 -12.72 -16.11
C SER A 173 -12.83 -11.21 -16.40
N LYS A 174 -14.06 -10.69 -16.39
CA LYS A 174 -14.25 -9.22 -16.47
C LYS A 174 -14.11 -8.56 -15.12
N GLU A 175 -14.30 -9.36 -14.07
CA GLU A 175 -14.14 -9.01 -12.67
C GLU A 175 -12.71 -8.56 -12.39
N ASP A 176 -11.70 -9.25 -12.94
CA ASP A 176 -10.27 -8.93 -12.78
C ASP A 176 -9.92 -7.51 -13.29
N LEU A 177 -10.63 -7.05 -14.32
CA LEU A 177 -10.46 -5.68 -14.85
C LEU A 177 -10.94 -4.60 -13.87
N LEU A 178 -11.76 -4.94 -12.88
CA LEU A 178 -12.24 -4.00 -11.86
C LEU A 178 -11.17 -3.70 -10.81
N ASP A 179 -10.16 -4.56 -10.68
CA ASP A 179 -8.99 -4.35 -9.83
C ASP A 179 -7.86 -3.59 -10.55
N MET A 180 -7.94 -3.51 -11.88
CA MET A 180 -6.97 -2.82 -12.72
C MET A 180 -7.26 -1.32 -12.86
N SER A 181 -6.19 -0.54 -12.86
CA SER A 181 -6.27 0.89 -13.19
C SER A 181 -6.39 1.10 -14.69
N ARG A 182 -7.27 2.02 -15.10
CA ARG A 182 -7.44 2.38 -16.51
C ARG A 182 -6.35 3.35 -16.96
N MET A 183 -5.85 3.13 -18.17
CA MET A 183 -4.92 4.00 -18.88
C MET A 183 -5.41 4.16 -20.33
N VAL A 184 -5.46 5.39 -20.83
CA VAL A 184 -6.04 5.69 -22.15
C VAL A 184 -5.01 6.41 -23.01
N LEU A 185 -4.69 5.84 -24.16
CA LEU A 185 -3.90 6.52 -25.19
C LEU A 185 -4.86 7.22 -26.15
N ARG A 186 -4.83 8.56 -26.12
CA ARG A 186 -5.65 9.42 -26.98
C ARG A 186 -4.80 9.91 -28.14
N ILE A 187 -5.29 9.67 -29.36
CA ILE A 187 -4.61 10.01 -30.61
C ILE A 187 -5.55 10.86 -31.46
N GLU A 188 -5.03 11.92 -32.06
CA GLU A 188 -5.75 12.75 -33.03
C GLU A 188 -4.87 13.04 -34.24
N GLY A 189 -5.32 12.73 -35.46
CA GLY A 189 -4.49 12.95 -36.66
C GLY A 189 -5.13 12.52 -37.98
N PRO A 190 -4.37 12.54 -39.09
CA PRO A 190 -4.83 12.09 -40.40
C PRO A 190 -5.14 10.59 -40.40
N GLN A 191 -5.71 10.06 -41.49
CA GLN A 191 -6.06 8.62 -41.57
C GLN A 191 -4.86 7.68 -41.40
N HIS A 192 -3.67 8.12 -41.81
CA HIS A 192 -2.43 7.34 -41.69
C HIS A 192 -1.27 8.24 -41.24
N LEU A 193 -0.32 7.69 -40.48
CA LEU A 193 0.94 8.37 -40.20
C LEU A 193 1.77 8.54 -41.48
N PRO A 194 2.64 9.56 -41.57
CA PRO A 194 3.64 9.61 -42.61
C PRO A 194 4.54 8.36 -42.56
N ARG A 195 5.12 7.98 -43.70
CA ARG A 195 6.02 6.81 -43.77
C ARG A 195 7.21 7.00 -42.83
N GLY A 196 7.59 5.92 -42.15
CA GLY A 196 8.74 5.92 -41.25
C GLY A 196 8.44 6.34 -39.81
N TYR A 197 7.17 6.54 -39.45
CA TYR A 197 6.76 6.80 -38.06
C TYR A 197 5.94 5.66 -37.48
N GLU A 198 6.17 5.38 -36.19
CA GLU A 198 5.38 4.42 -35.40
C GLU A 198 5.22 4.90 -33.96
N ILE A 199 4.17 4.44 -33.28
CA ILE A 199 3.92 4.73 -31.87
C ILE A 199 4.22 3.48 -31.06
N VAL A 200 5.01 3.61 -30.01
CA VAL A 200 5.44 2.49 -29.16
C VAL A 200 5.13 2.80 -27.70
N LEU A 201 4.37 1.92 -27.05
CA LEU A 201 4.17 1.91 -25.61
C LEU A 201 5.28 1.06 -24.97
N TYR A 202 5.90 1.51 -23.88
CA TYR A 202 6.97 0.75 -23.23
C TYR A 202 7.10 1.02 -21.73
N VAL A 203 7.77 0.10 -21.05
CA VAL A 203 8.19 0.18 -19.63
C VAL A 203 9.68 -0.08 -19.50
N HIS A 204 10.29 0.45 -18.45
CA HIS A 204 11.67 0.13 -18.12
C HIS A 204 11.81 -1.31 -17.61
N MET A 205 12.97 -1.93 -17.85
CA MET A 205 13.26 -3.30 -17.37
C MET A 205 13.13 -3.43 -15.84
N SER A 206 13.43 -2.36 -15.09
CA SER A 206 13.29 -2.32 -13.62
C SER A 206 11.85 -2.46 -13.13
N ASP A 207 10.89 -2.13 -13.99
CA ASP A 207 9.47 -2.05 -13.67
C ASP A 207 8.68 -3.20 -14.31
N ALA A 208 9.28 -3.92 -15.26
CA ALA A 208 8.64 -4.98 -16.04
C ALA A 208 8.13 -6.15 -15.16
N ASP A 209 8.80 -6.44 -14.04
CA ASP A 209 8.37 -7.45 -13.07
C ASP A 209 7.36 -6.92 -12.03
N LYS A 210 6.96 -5.65 -12.13
CA LYS A 210 6.09 -4.94 -11.17
C LYS A 210 4.76 -4.49 -11.76
N VAL A 211 4.62 -4.55 -13.08
CA VAL A 211 3.41 -4.11 -13.80
C VAL A 211 3.02 -5.08 -14.90
N GLY A 212 1.73 -5.30 -15.05
CA GLY A 212 1.11 -5.91 -16.23
C GLY A 212 0.23 -4.88 -16.92
N VAL A 213 0.23 -4.86 -18.26
CA VAL A 213 -0.65 -3.99 -19.06
C VAL A 213 -1.37 -4.82 -20.10
N PHE A 214 -2.69 -4.70 -20.13
CA PHE A 214 -3.57 -5.39 -21.06
C PHE A 214 -4.30 -4.41 -21.97
N HIS A 215 -4.44 -4.80 -23.23
CA HIS A 215 -5.23 -4.06 -24.21
C HIS A 215 -6.46 -4.87 -24.60
N MET A 216 -7.63 -4.24 -24.53
CA MET A 216 -8.88 -4.86 -24.95
C MET A 216 -8.99 -4.81 -26.48
N GLN A 217 -9.18 -5.97 -27.09
CA GLN A 217 -9.52 -6.12 -28.50
C GLN A 217 -10.93 -6.73 -28.61
N ASN A 218 -11.66 -6.34 -29.66
CA ASN A 218 -13.01 -6.85 -29.96
C ASN A 218 -13.00 -7.69 -31.25
N PRO A 219 -12.36 -8.88 -31.28
CA PRO A 219 -12.48 -9.79 -32.42
C PRO A 219 -13.91 -10.34 -32.56
N PHE A 220 -14.20 -10.94 -33.73
CA PHE A 220 -15.54 -11.43 -34.08
C PHE A 220 -16.16 -12.41 -33.06
N PHE A 221 -15.34 -13.14 -32.30
CA PHE A 221 -15.78 -14.15 -31.34
C PHE A 221 -15.92 -13.64 -29.89
N GLY A 222 -15.79 -12.33 -29.64
CA GLY A 222 -15.97 -11.72 -28.32
C GLY A 222 -14.76 -10.90 -27.86
N GLN A 223 -14.89 -10.26 -26.70
CA GLN A 223 -13.81 -9.48 -26.09
C GLN A 223 -12.60 -10.36 -25.75
N HIS A 224 -11.41 -9.88 -26.09
CA HIS A 224 -10.14 -10.53 -25.80
C HIS A 224 -9.13 -9.52 -25.23
N TYR A 225 -8.51 -9.85 -24.10
CA TYR A 225 -7.53 -9.00 -23.43
C TYR A 225 -6.14 -9.51 -23.73
N VAL A 226 -5.34 -8.67 -24.39
CA VAL A 226 -3.98 -9.03 -24.82
C VAL A 226 -2.98 -8.39 -23.87
N HIS A 227 -2.14 -9.20 -23.23
CA HIS A 227 -1.00 -8.71 -22.46
C HIS A 227 0.02 -8.03 -23.40
N VAL A 228 0.21 -6.72 -23.23
CA VAL A 228 1.05 -5.87 -24.09
C VAL A 228 2.36 -5.45 -23.43
N LEU A 229 2.41 -5.27 -22.10
CA LEU A 229 3.63 -4.93 -21.35
C LEU A 229 3.68 -5.65 -20.01
N GLY A 230 4.88 -6.07 -19.58
CA GLY A 230 5.14 -6.73 -18.30
C GLY A 230 6.39 -7.61 -18.34
N ARG A 231 6.43 -8.67 -17.51
CA ARG A 231 7.64 -9.49 -17.21
C ARG A 231 8.47 -9.89 -18.43
N ARG A 232 7.81 -10.21 -19.55
CA ARG A 232 8.46 -10.67 -20.80
C ARG A 232 8.29 -9.71 -21.98
N LYS A 233 7.61 -8.57 -21.79
CA LYS A 233 7.28 -7.62 -22.87
C LYS A 233 7.57 -6.20 -22.40
N LEU A 234 8.67 -5.64 -22.88
CA LEU A 234 9.08 -4.27 -22.53
C LEU A 234 8.43 -3.20 -23.40
N CYS A 235 8.02 -3.56 -24.61
CA CYS A 235 7.44 -2.63 -25.57
C CYS A 235 6.34 -3.27 -26.40
N HIS A 236 5.43 -2.43 -26.88
CA HIS A 236 4.31 -2.78 -27.74
C HIS A 236 4.14 -1.70 -28.82
N VAL A 237 4.23 -2.10 -30.08
CA VAL A 237 3.94 -1.21 -31.22
C VAL A 237 2.42 -1.03 -31.31
N VAL A 238 1.97 0.21 -31.17
CA VAL A 238 0.56 0.59 -31.18
C VAL A 238 0.05 0.65 -32.61
N GLN A 239 -1.11 0.02 -32.85
CA GLN A 239 -1.79 0.13 -34.14
C GLN A 239 -2.47 1.49 -34.28
N TYR A 240 -1.94 2.34 -35.16
CA TYR A 240 -2.52 3.64 -35.48
C TYR A 240 -3.80 3.50 -36.31
N THR A 241 -4.89 4.15 -35.87
CA THR A 241 -6.21 4.07 -36.53
C THR A 241 -6.61 5.34 -37.28
N GLY A 242 -5.91 6.47 -37.05
CA GLY A 242 -6.26 7.77 -37.61
C GLY A 242 -7.52 8.40 -37.01
N GLY A 243 -7.78 9.66 -37.35
CA GLY A 243 -8.88 10.44 -36.78
C GLY A 243 -8.70 10.69 -35.28
N ALA A 244 -9.80 10.94 -34.58
CA ALA A 244 -9.83 10.98 -33.11
C ALA A 244 -10.10 9.57 -32.57
N ALA A 245 -9.10 8.97 -31.93
CA ALA A 245 -9.13 7.61 -31.43
C ALA A 245 -8.70 7.55 -29.96
N GLU A 246 -9.35 6.67 -29.20
CA GLU A 246 -8.97 6.35 -27.82
C GLU A 246 -8.72 4.84 -27.74
N LEU A 247 -7.53 4.47 -27.27
CA LEU A 247 -7.14 3.09 -27.02
C LEU A 247 -7.08 2.87 -25.52
N GLU A 248 -7.89 1.95 -25.03
CA GLU A 248 -8.01 1.63 -23.62
C GLU A 248 -7.04 0.51 -23.22
N PHE A 249 -6.38 0.71 -22.10
CA PHE A 249 -5.49 -0.24 -21.44
C PHE A 249 -5.90 -0.40 -19.98
N PHE A 250 -5.69 -1.61 -19.47
CA PHE A 250 -5.88 -1.98 -18.06
C PHE A 250 -4.53 -2.33 -17.48
N VAL A 251 -4.21 -1.75 -16.32
CA VAL A 251 -2.90 -1.83 -15.68
C VAL A 251 -3.05 -2.50 -14.34
N GLU A 252 -2.25 -3.52 -14.08
CA GLU A 252 -2.18 -4.22 -12.78
C GLU A 252 -0.80 -4.05 -12.15
N GLY A 253 -0.76 -4.01 -10.81
CA GLY A 253 0.47 -4.12 -10.04
C GLY A 253 0.78 -5.59 -9.74
N LEU A 254 2.05 -5.97 -9.81
CA LEU A 254 2.48 -7.36 -9.56
C LEU A 254 3.19 -7.53 -8.21
N GLN A 255 3.57 -6.42 -7.57
CA GLN A 255 4.33 -6.43 -6.33
C GLN A 255 3.96 -5.22 -5.47
N PHE A 256 3.73 -5.45 -4.18
CA PHE A 256 3.62 -4.37 -3.19
C PHE A 256 4.95 -3.61 -3.02
N PRO A 257 4.93 -2.35 -2.53
CA PRO A 257 6.15 -1.66 -2.11
C PRO A 257 6.99 -2.53 -1.16
N ASP A 258 8.32 -2.50 -1.34
CA ASP A 258 9.26 -3.35 -0.60
C ASP A 258 10.63 -2.67 -0.46
N GLU A 259 11.61 -3.30 0.20
CA GLU A 259 12.96 -2.76 0.45
C GLU A 259 13.59 -2.15 -0.82
N THR A 260 13.49 -2.87 -1.94
CA THR A 260 14.09 -2.49 -3.23
C THR A 260 13.10 -1.79 -4.17
N PHE A 261 11.85 -1.62 -3.76
CA PHE A 261 10.80 -1.07 -4.61
C PHE A 261 9.98 0.01 -3.89
N PRO A 262 10.17 1.30 -4.22
CA PRO A 262 9.47 2.40 -3.54
C PRO A 262 7.99 2.54 -3.90
N GLY A 263 7.45 1.63 -4.73
CA GLY A 263 6.06 1.64 -5.16
C GLY A 263 5.76 2.57 -6.33
N LEU A 264 6.75 3.04 -7.11
CA LEU A 264 6.54 3.93 -8.26
C LEU A 264 6.89 3.22 -9.56
N ILE A 265 5.99 3.29 -10.54
CA ILE A 265 6.14 2.69 -11.88
C ILE A 265 5.87 3.76 -12.93
N SER A 266 6.71 3.81 -13.97
CA SER A 266 6.49 4.70 -15.12
C SER A 266 6.11 3.91 -16.37
N ILE A 267 5.08 4.36 -17.07
CA ILE A 267 4.70 3.85 -18.39
C ILE A 267 4.84 4.98 -19.40
N HIS A 268 5.43 4.66 -20.56
CA HIS A 268 5.78 5.64 -21.57
C HIS A 268 5.11 5.32 -22.90
N VAL A 269 4.73 6.36 -23.63
CA VAL A 269 4.44 6.25 -25.06
C VAL A 269 5.41 7.13 -25.82
N SER A 270 6.06 6.58 -26.84
CA SER A 270 6.93 7.33 -27.74
C SER A 270 6.45 7.26 -29.18
N LEU A 271 6.56 8.40 -29.85
CA LEU A 271 6.53 8.44 -31.30
C LEU A 271 7.97 8.28 -31.80
N LEU A 272 8.18 7.31 -32.67
CA LEU A 272 9.49 6.95 -33.19
C LEU A 272 9.61 7.27 -34.67
N GLU A 273 10.80 7.68 -35.11
CA GLU A 273 11.15 7.97 -36.51
C GLU A 273 12.23 7.01 -37.02
N THR A 274 11.99 6.46 -38.21
CA THR A 274 12.95 5.66 -38.97
C THR A 274 13.86 6.59 -39.77
N LEU A 275 15.13 6.69 -39.39
CA LEU A 275 16.10 7.53 -40.10
C LEU A 275 16.66 6.87 -41.36
N ALA A 276 17.14 5.63 -41.22
CA ALA A 276 17.64 4.81 -42.31
C ALA A 276 17.64 3.33 -41.90
N GLU A 277 17.68 2.43 -42.89
CA GLU A 277 17.81 1.00 -42.65
C GLU A 277 19.11 0.70 -41.87
N GLY A 278 19.00 -0.08 -40.79
CA GLY A 278 20.12 -0.41 -39.90
C GLY A 278 20.41 0.62 -38.80
N ILE A 279 19.73 1.79 -38.79
CA ILE A 279 19.83 2.77 -37.69
C ILE A 279 18.66 2.57 -36.72
N PRO A 280 18.89 2.53 -35.39
CA PRO A 280 17.81 2.48 -34.41
C PRO A 280 16.81 3.61 -34.59
N LEU A 281 15.54 3.29 -34.34
CA LEU A 281 14.45 4.23 -34.34
C LEU A 281 14.72 5.36 -33.34
N SER A 282 14.48 6.61 -33.77
CA SER A 282 14.74 7.80 -32.95
C SER A 282 13.45 8.28 -32.29
N PRO A 283 13.40 8.43 -30.96
CA PRO A 283 12.23 8.98 -30.29
C PRO A 283 12.11 10.48 -30.59
N ILE A 284 11.01 10.88 -31.21
CA ILE A 284 10.71 12.28 -31.56
C ILE A 284 9.65 12.91 -30.66
N PHE A 285 9.06 12.14 -29.77
CA PHE A 285 8.17 12.61 -28.72
C PHE A 285 8.02 11.48 -27.70
N THR A 286 7.93 11.82 -26.42
CA THR A 286 7.61 10.89 -25.36
C THR A 286 6.65 11.55 -24.38
N ASP A 287 5.57 10.85 -24.06
CA ASP A 287 4.68 11.18 -22.95
C ASP A 287 4.75 10.07 -21.90
N THR A 288 4.56 10.43 -20.64
CA THR A 288 4.82 9.54 -19.49
C THR A 288 3.76 9.70 -18.43
N VAL A 289 3.32 8.56 -17.89
CA VAL A 289 2.43 8.50 -16.74
C VAL A 289 3.11 7.74 -15.60
N VAL A 290 2.85 8.17 -14.37
CA VAL A 290 3.40 7.56 -13.16
C VAL A 290 2.29 7.02 -12.29
N PHE A 291 2.42 5.75 -11.91
CA PHE A 291 1.57 5.09 -10.93
C PHE A 291 2.30 4.93 -9.60
N ARG A 292 1.56 5.08 -8.49
CA ARG A 292 1.95 4.53 -7.20
C ARG A 292 1.18 3.25 -6.91
N VAL A 293 1.90 2.16 -6.64
CA VAL A 293 1.31 0.94 -6.11
C VAL A 293 0.78 1.20 -4.70
N ALA A 294 -0.48 0.86 -4.48
CA ALA A 294 -1.14 1.01 -3.19
C ALA A 294 -0.47 0.11 -2.13
N PRO A 295 -0.25 0.63 -0.91
CA PRO A 295 0.36 -0.15 0.16
C PRO A 295 -0.61 -1.19 0.72
N TRP A 296 -0.07 -2.14 1.48
CA TRP A 296 -0.83 -2.97 2.40
C TRP A 296 -1.03 -2.22 3.74
N ILE A 297 -2.25 -2.23 4.27
CA ILE A 297 -2.65 -1.44 5.44
C ILE A 297 -3.36 -2.31 6.48
N MET A 298 -2.86 -2.32 7.71
CA MET A 298 -3.47 -3.03 8.85
C MET A 298 -4.67 -2.29 9.45
N MET A 299 -5.52 -3.01 10.18
CA MET A 299 -6.72 -2.48 10.79
C MET A 299 -6.71 -2.62 12.33
N PRO A 300 -6.67 -1.53 13.11
CA PRO A 300 -6.61 -1.62 14.57
C PRO A 300 -7.90 -2.16 15.17
N SER A 301 -7.80 -2.67 16.39
CA SER A 301 -8.90 -3.21 17.19
C SER A 301 -10.08 -2.24 17.40
N THR A 302 -9.86 -0.94 17.20
CA THR A 302 -10.85 0.13 17.30
C THR A 302 -11.73 0.29 16.06
N LEU A 303 -11.38 -0.35 14.93
CA LEU A 303 -12.24 -0.41 13.75
C LEU A 303 -13.35 -1.44 13.92
N ALA A 304 -14.45 -1.21 13.19
CA ALA A 304 -15.64 -2.05 13.26
C ALA A 304 -15.32 -3.49 12.80
N PRO A 305 -15.57 -4.52 13.63
CA PRO A 305 -15.38 -5.92 13.26
C PRO A 305 -16.41 -6.40 12.23
N GLU A 306 -16.01 -7.30 11.35
CA GLU A 306 -16.90 -7.92 10.35
C GLU A 306 -16.94 -9.45 10.51
N ASN A 307 -15.79 -10.10 10.32
CA ASN A 307 -15.66 -11.55 10.43
C ASN A 307 -14.69 -11.91 11.55
N VAL A 308 -15.06 -12.88 12.38
CA VAL A 308 -14.22 -13.46 13.42
C VAL A 308 -13.83 -14.87 13.01
N PHE A 309 -12.54 -15.16 12.98
CA PHE A 309 -11.97 -16.43 12.59
C PHE A 309 -11.48 -17.20 13.82
N VAL A 310 -11.79 -18.49 13.91
CA VAL A 310 -11.35 -19.37 15.00
C VAL A 310 -11.08 -20.78 14.49
N CYS A 311 -10.09 -21.45 15.05
CA CYS A 311 -9.81 -22.87 14.76
C CYS A 311 -10.65 -23.80 15.65
N SER A 312 -11.28 -24.81 15.06
CA SER A 312 -11.85 -25.95 15.78
C SER A 312 -10.84 -27.07 15.94
N VAL A 313 -10.56 -27.40 17.19
CA VAL A 313 -9.67 -28.49 17.60
C VAL A 313 -10.38 -29.40 18.62
N LYS A 314 -9.80 -30.56 18.91
CA LYS A 314 -10.48 -31.62 19.69
C LYS A 314 -10.93 -31.18 21.10
N ASP A 315 -10.24 -30.22 21.70
CA ASP A 315 -10.36 -29.82 23.10
C ASP A 315 -11.03 -28.46 23.34
N ASN A 316 -11.54 -27.76 22.31
CA ASN A 316 -12.03 -26.37 22.44
C ASN A 316 -13.52 -26.13 22.13
N TYR A 317 -14.38 -27.14 22.20
CA TYR A 317 -15.80 -27.00 21.87
C TYR A 317 -16.54 -25.96 22.72
N LEU A 318 -16.31 -25.95 24.04
CA LEU A 318 -16.94 -24.99 24.94
C LEU A 318 -16.49 -23.56 24.63
N TYR A 319 -15.20 -23.37 24.39
CA TYR A 319 -14.62 -22.10 23.96
C TYR A 319 -15.30 -21.56 22.69
N ILE A 320 -15.45 -22.39 21.65
CA ILE A 320 -16.12 -21.98 20.40
C ILE A 320 -17.58 -21.58 20.65
N LYS A 321 -18.27 -22.27 21.56
CA LYS A 321 -19.65 -21.92 21.93
C LYS A 321 -19.73 -20.55 22.61
N GLU A 322 -18.78 -20.22 23.49
CA GLU A 322 -18.70 -18.91 24.14
C GLU A 322 -18.35 -17.80 23.15
N ILE A 323 -17.36 -18.04 22.27
CA ILE A 323 -17.00 -17.13 21.17
C ILE A 323 -18.22 -16.88 20.27
N LYS A 324 -18.96 -17.92 19.88
CA LYS A 324 -20.17 -17.76 19.07
C LYS A 324 -21.21 -16.86 19.74
N ASN A 325 -21.41 -16.99 21.06
CA ASN A 325 -22.33 -16.11 21.79
C ASN A 325 -21.85 -14.65 21.79
N LEU A 326 -20.55 -14.42 21.96
CA LEU A 326 -19.94 -13.10 21.92
C LEU A 326 -20.07 -12.45 20.53
N VAL A 327 -19.74 -13.21 19.48
CA VAL A 327 -19.84 -12.79 18.07
C VAL A 327 -21.28 -12.41 17.72
N ASN A 328 -22.26 -13.22 18.14
CA ASN A 328 -23.68 -12.94 17.94
C ASN A 328 -24.12 -11.62 18.61
N LYS A 329 -23.60 -11.31 19.81
CA LYS A 329 -23.90 -10.04 20.50
C LYS A 329 -23.30 -8.83 19.79
N ALA A 330 -22.14 -9.02 19.15
CA ALA A 330 -21.47 -7.98 18.38
C ALA A 330 -22.08 -7.78 16.98
N GLY A 331 -22.89 -8.72 16.50
CA GLY A 331 -23.48 -8.67 15.16
C GLY A 331 -22.46 -8.96 14.04
N CYS A 332 -21.43 -9.75 14.35
CA CYS A 332 -20.39 -10.17 13.40
C CYS A 332 -20.64 -11.60 12.91
N ASP A 333 -19.94 -12.01 11.87
CA ASP A 333 -19.95 -13.38 11.37
C ASP A 333 -18.83 -14.22 12.01
N LEU A 334 -19.14 -15.48 12.33
CA LEU A 334 -18.14 -16.44 12.83
C LEU A 334 -17.72 -17.40 11.69
N LYS A 335 -16.42 -17.43 11.39
CA LYS A 335 -15.79 -18.35 10.45
C LYS A 335 -14.94 -19.36 11.22
N VAL A 336 -15.25 -20.66 11.09
CA VAL A 336 -14.57 -21.73 11.83
C VAL A 336 -13.70 -22.54 10.90
N CYS A 337 -12.38 -22.55 11.16
CA CYS A 337 -11.42 -23.38 10.45
C CYS A 337 -11.32 -24.76 11.12
N PHE A 338 -11.64 -25.84 10.41
CA PHE A 338 -11.72 -27.19 10.97
C PHE A 338 -10.43 -28.01 10.77
N GLY A 339 -10.38 -29.17 11.44
CA GLY A 339 -9.24 -30.10 11.47
C GLY A 339 -8.62 -30.50 10.13
N TYR A 340 -9.39 -30.48 9.03
CA TYR A 340 -8.88 -30.82 7.71
C TYR A 340 -8.02 -29.71 7.08
N ILE A 341 -8.19 -28.45 7.52
CA ILE A 341 -7.32 -27.32 7.14
C ILE A 341 -6.29 -27.05 8.23
N ASN A 342 -6.73 -26.85 9.48
CA ASN A 342 -5.83 -26.41 10.56
C ASN A 342 -4.85 -27.49 11.05
N ARG A 343 -5.06 -28.76 10.71
CA ARG A 343 -4.18 -29.89 11.10
C ARG A 343 -3.89 -29.99 12.60
N GLY A 344 -4.78 -29.47 13.44
CA GLY A 344 -4.63 -29.43 14.89
C GLY A 344 -3.99 -28.15 15.44
N ASP A 345 -3.54 -27.25 14.57
CA ASP A 345 -3.15 -25.89 14.94
C ASP A 345 -4.38 -25.08 15.38
N ARG A 346 -4.18 -24.29 16.42
CA ARG A 346 -5.22 -23.49 17.07
C ARG A 346 -4.95 -21.98 17.00
N TRP A 347 -3.78 -21.57 16.52
CA TRP A 347 -3.25 -20.21 16.63
C TRP A 347 -3.58 -19.35 15.40
N MET A 348 -4.86 -19.05 15.21
CA MET A 348 -5.31 -18.26 14.04
C MET A 348 -4.66 -16.87 13.95
N GLN A 349 -4.29 -16.27 15.09
CA GLN A 349 -3.65 -14.95 15.12
C GLN A 349 -2.17 -14.99 14.71
N ASP A 350 -1.51 -16.13 14.88
CA ASP A 350 -0.06 -16.21 14.67
C ASP A 350 0.30 -16.40 13.18
N GLU A 351 -0.57 -17.06 12.42
CA GLU A 351 -0.33 -17.36 11.01
C GLU A 351 -0.67 -16.19 10.08
N ILE A 352 -1.71 -15.41 10.37
CA ILE A 352 -2.24 -14.42 9.43
C ILE A 352 -2.51 -13.07 10.08
N GLU A 353 -2.45 -12.02 9.25
CA GLU A 353 -2.83 -10.67 9.63
C GLU A 353 -3.72 -10.08 8.53
N PHE A 354 -4.91 -9.60 8.91
CA PHE A 354 -5.84 -9.01 7.96
C PHE A 354 -5.52 -7.54 7.70
N GLY A 355 -5.14 -7.23 6.47
CA GLY A 355 -5.05 -5.87 5.97
C GLY A 355 -6.01 -5.61 4.83
N TYR A 356 -5.84 -4.46 4.18
CA TYR A 356 -6.53 -4.10 2.96
C TYR A 356 -5.62 -3.29 2.03
N THR A 357 -6.02 -3.21 0.78
CA THR A 357 -5.47 -2.26 -0.19
C THR A 357 -6.60 -1.43 -0.83
N GLN A 358 -6.25 -0.27 -1.38
CA GLN A 358 -7.25 0.69 -1.83
C GLN A 358 -6.74 1.62 -2.93
N ALA A 359 -7.57 1.82 -3.94
CA ALA A 359 -7.45 2.82 -4.98
C ALA A 359 -8.76 3.63 -5.07
N PRO A 360 -8.83 4.72 -5.86
CA PRO A 360 -10.07 5.47 -6.04
C PRO A 360 -11.23 4.63 -6.58
N HIS A 361 -10.94 3.66 -7.45
CA HIS A 361 -11.94 2.84 -8.14
C HIS A 361 -12.32 1.55 -7.40
N LYS A 362 -11.46 1.03 -6.50
CA LYS A 362 -11.64 -0.29 -5.88
C LYS A 362 -10.88 -0.42 -4.55
N SER A 363 -11.38 -1.29 -3.66
CA SER A 363 -10.75 -1.63 -2.40
C SER A 363 -11.16 -3.03 -1.98
N PHE A 364 -10.20 -3.83 -1.51
CA PHE A 364 -10.46 -5.19 -1.05
C PHE A 364 -9.50 -5.60 0.07
N ALA A 365 -9.86 -6.66 0.80
CA ALA A 365 -9.07 -7.18 1.91
C ALA A 365 -7.86 -7.95 1.39
N VAL A 366 -6.73 -7.90 2.09
CA VAL A 366 -5.51 -8.63 1.74
C VAL A 366 -4.94 -9.28 2.99
N VAL A 367 -4.86 -10.60 3.02
CA VAL A 367 -4.20 -11.33 4.11
C VAL A 367 -2.69 -11.31 3.91
N LEU A 368 -1.97 -10.83 4.92
CA LEU A 368 -0.54 -11.07 5.05
C LEU A 368 -0.37 -12.40 5.77
N ASP A 369 0.43 -13.28 5.17
CA ASP A 369 0.71 -14.63 5.64
C ASP A 369 2.12 -14.70 6.27
N SER A 370 2.18 -15.19 7.51
CA SER A 370 3.39 -15.23 8.32
C SER A 370 4.36 -16.27 7.79
N PRO A 371 5.68 -16.00 7.76
CA PRO A 371 6.65 -17.04 7.40
C PRO A 371 6.69 -18.21 8.41
N GLN A 372 5.92 -18.17 9.50
CA GLN A 372 5.86 -19.23 10.49
C GLN A 372 4.84 -20.32 10.11
N ASP A 373 5.32 -21.43 9.57
CA ASP A 373 4.44 -22.56 9.19
C ASP A 373 4.28 -23.57 10.34
N THR A 374 3.20 -23.48 11.13
CA THR A 374 2.94 -24.44 12.23
C THR A 374 1.76 -25.38 12.02
N GLY A 375 0.97 -25.19 10.95
CA GLY A 375 -0.12 -26.08 10.55
C GLY A 375 -1.24 -25.39 9.76
N LEU A 376 -1.31 -24.05 9.84
CA LEU A 376 -2.27 -23.22 9.11
C LEU A 376 -1.77 -22.71 7.75
N GLU A 377 -0.57 -23.08 7.30
CA GLU A 377 0.03 -22.69 6.00
C GLU A 377 -0.94 -22.71 4.79
N GLN A 378 -1.89 -23.66 4.77
CA GLN A 378 -2.82 -23.80 3.66
C GLN A 378 -4.13 -23.01 3.83
N PHE A 379 -4.39 -22.47 5.03
CA PHE A 379 -5.59 -21.71 5.35
C PHE A 379 -5.72 -20.43 4.51
N PRO A 380 -4.69 -19.55 4.42
CA PRO A 380 -4.79 -18.32 3.63
C PRO A 380 -5.09 -18.60 2.16
N ILE A 381 -4.44 -19.61 1.58
CA ILE A 381 -4.54 -19.92 0.15
C ILE A 381 -5.84 -20.67 -0.20
N LYS A 382 -6.31 -21.57 0.69
CA LYS A 382 -7.48 -22.41 0.39
C LYS A 382 -8.81 -21.84 0.85
N GLU A 383 -8.82 -21.10 1.95
CA GLU A 383 -10.05 -20.63 2.59
C GLU A 383 -10.25 -19.11 2.48
N LEU A 384 -9.18 -18.32 2.27
CA LEU A 384 -9.27 -16.86 2.18
C LEU A 384 -9.07 -16.33 0.75
N LEU A 385 -8.03 -16.76 0.03
CA LEU A 385 -7.76 -16.30 -1.34
C LEU A 385 -8.95 -16.57 -2.26
N GLY A 386 -9.50 -15.52 -2.82
CA GLY A 386 -10.68 -15.56 -3.67
C GLY A 386 -11.06 -14.16 -4.17
N PRO A 387 -12.24 -14.00 -4.77
CA PRO A 387 -12.69 -12.72 -5.31
C PRO A 387 -12.72 -11.65 -4.21
N ASP A 388 -12.13 -10.49 -4.47
CA ASP A 388 -12.01 -9.37 -3.51
C ASP A 388 -11.33 -9.75 -2.18
N PHE A 389 -10.46 -10.77 -2.20
CA PHE A 389 -9.68 -11.20 -1.04
C PHE A 389 -8.26 -11.63 -1.44
N GLY A 390 -7.34 -10.68 -1.35
CA GLY A 390 -5.94 -10.82 -1.75
C GLY A 390 -5.08 -11.59 -0.75
N TYR A 391 -3.94 -12.06 -1.24
CA TYR A 391 -2.94 -12.81 -0.49
C TYR A 391 -1.53 -12.22 -0.71
N VAL A 392 -0.75 -12.09 0.36
CA VAL A 392 0.67 -11.72 0.27
C VAL A 392 1.48 -12.44 1.35
N ARG A 393 2.67 -12.91 1.00
CA ARG A 393 3.62 -13.56 1.92
C ARG A 393 5.02 -12.98 1.75
N ARG A 394 5.84 -13.07 2.80
CA ARG A 394 7.27 -12.74 2.75
C ARG A 394 8.10 -13.85 3.37
N GLU A 395 8.83 -14.56 2.52
CA GLU A 395 9.65 -15.69 2.95
C GLU A 395 11.13 -15.28 3.12
N PRO A 396 11.75 -15.57 4.27
CA PRO A 396 13.18 -15.32 4.46
C PRO A 396 14.02 -16.33 3.66
N LEU A 397 15.01 -15.84 2.90
CA LEU A 397 15.92 -16.68 2.12
C LEU A 397 16.74 -17.68 2.96
N PHE A 398 17.01 -17.34 4.23
CA PHE A 398 17.78 -18.17 5.15
C PHE A 398 16.97 -18.45 6.42
N LYS A 399 17.05 -19.69 6.92
CA LYS A 399 16.21 -20.20 8.01
C LYS A 399 16.65 -19.63 9.36
N ALA A 400 16.04 -18.53 9.77
CA ALA A 400 16.12 -17.97 11.11
C ALA A 400 14.75 -17.43 11.58
N ILE A 401 13.67 -18.14 11.23
CA ILE A 401 12.32 -17.84 11.72
C ILE A 401 12.29 -18.10 13.23
N SER A 402 11.72 -17.17 13.97
CA SER A 402 11.57 -17.23 15.42
C SER A 402 10.12 -17.04 15.83
N SER A 403 9.81 -17.22 17.11
CA SER A 403 8.48 -16.90 17.65
C SER A 403 8.10 -15.42 17.47
N LEU A 404 9.04 -14.51 17.15
CA LEU A 404 8.73 -13.11 16.89
C LEU A 404 8.23 -12.86 15.45
N ASP A 405 8.25 -13.87 14.58
CA ASP A 405 7.67 -13.82 13.25
C ASP A 405 6.17 -14.17 13.22
N SER A 406 5.63 -14.71 14.32
CA SER A 406 4.19 -14.87 14.52
C SER A 406 3.49 -13.52 14.47
N PHE A 407 2.29 -13.44 13.90
CA PHE A 407 1.52 -12.20 13.84
C PHE A 407 0.76 -11.83 15.11
N GLY A 408 0.79 -12.67 16.16
CA GLY A 408 0.61 -12.16 17.52
C GLY A 408 1.64 -11.08 17.93
N ASN A 409 2.79 -11.04 17.24
CA ASN A 409 3.82 -10.02 17.40
C ASN A 409 3.71 -8.84 16.41
N LEU A 410 2.60 -8.75 15.66
CA LEU A 410 2.33 -7.71 14.68
C LEU A 410 0.97 -7.07 14.99
N GLU A 411 0.99 -5.86 15.55
CA GLU A 411 -0.23 -5.13 15.93
C GLU A 411 -0.24 -3.74 15.30
N VAL A 412 -1.34 -3.01 15.44
CA VAL A 412 -1.40 -1.62 14.97
C VAL A 412 -2.19 -0.74 15.93
N SER A 413 -1.69 0.47 16.18
CA SER A 413 -2.38 1.45 17.02
C SER A 413 -3.62 2.02 16.33
N PRO A 414 -4.58 2.58 17.08
CA PRO A 414 -5.56 3.51 16.53
C PRO A 414 -4.90 4.75 15.90
N PRO A 415 -5.65 5.58 15.15
CA PRO A 415 -5.16 6.86 14.67
C PRO A 415 -4.68 7.76 15.81
N VAL A 416 -3.50 8.36 15.65
CA VAL A 416 -2.84 9.17 16.69
C VAL A 416 -2.13 10.38 16.12
N THR A 417 -1.86 11.36 16.98
CA THR A 417 -0.97 12.49 16.69
C THR A 417 0.18 12.46 17.68
N ALA A 418 1.41 12.36 17.19
CA ALA A 418 2.61 12.28 18.01
C ALA A 418 3.64 13.32 17.55
N ALA A 419 4.17 14.10 18.50
CA ALA A 419 5.15 15.16 18.23
C ALA A 419 4.74 16.14 17.09
N GLY A 420 3.45 16.47 16.99
CA GLY A 420 2.91 17.37 15.96
C GLY A 420 2.69 16.72 14.58
N LYS A 421 2.95 15.41 14.42
CA LYS A 421 2.67 14.65 13.20
C LYS A 421 1.45 13.77 13.39
N GLU A 422 0.52 13.83 12.44
CA GLU A 422 -0.66 12.97 12.40
C GLU A 422 -0.36 11.63 11.73
N TYR A 423 -0.87 10.55 12.32
CA TYR A 423 -0.86 9.19 11.80
C TYR A 423 -2.31 8.73 11.69
N PRO A 424 -3.04 9.14 10.63
CA PRO A 424 -4.49 8.93 10.53
C PRO A 424 -4.89 7.47 10.31
N LEU A 425 -3.92 6.61 9.96
CA LEU A 425 -4.08 5.16 9.83
C LEU A 425 -3.45 4.38 11.00
N GLY A 426 -3.04 5.09 12.06
CA GLY A 426 -2.31 4.52 13.18
C GLY A 426 -0.85 4.20 12.86
N ARG A 427 -0.18 3.51 13.79
CA ARG A 427 1.20 3.05 13.66
C ARG A 427 1.32 1.56 13.96
N ILE A 428 2.00 0.83 13.09
CA ILE A 428 2.29 -0.60 13.29
C ILE A 428 3.21 -0.75 14.52
N LEU A 429 2.95 -1.77 15.32
CA LEU A 429 3.70 -2.13 16.52
C LEU A 429 4.24 -3.55 16.36
N ILE A 430 5.56 -3.70 16.39
CA ILE A 430 6.22 -5.01 16.26
C ILE A 430 7.16 -5.24 17.44
N GLY A 431 7.17 -6.44 17.99
CA GLY A 431 8.07 -6.77 19.09
C GLY A 431 9.47 -7.15 18.62
N SER A 432 10.46 -6.73 19.38
CA SER A 432 11.89 -6.86 19.11
C SER A 432 12.67 -7.09 20.40
N SER A 433 13.98 -7.20 20.27
CA SER A 433 14.94 -7.24 21.38
C SER A 433 15.71 -5.92 21.48
N PHE A 434 16.28 -5.66 22.66
CA PHE A 434 17.33 -4.64 22.75
C PHE A 434 18.47 -4.92 21.75
N PRO A 435 19.24 -3.91 21.33
CA PRO A 435 20.33 -4.04 20.36
C PRO A 435 21.50 -4.87 20.90
N THR A 436 21.30 -6.17 21.06
CA THR A 436 22.30 -7.14 21.50
C THR A 436 22.41 -8.27 20.46
N PRO A 437 23.57 -8.92 20.33
CA PRO A 437 23.77 -9.97 19.32
C PRO A 437 22.91 -11.23 19.50
N ALA A 438 22.32 -11.43 20.68
CA ALA A 438 21.64 -12.67 21.06
C ALA A 438 20.11 -12.55 21.19
N GLY A 439 19.55 -11.36 20.92
CA GLY A 439 18.11 -11.13 21.03
C GLY A 439 17.33 -11.64 19.82
N ARG A 440 16.10 -12.12 20.03
CA ARG A 440 15.20 -12.50 18.94
C ARG A 440 14.65 -11.24 18.27
N ARG A 441 14.42 -11.28 16.96
CA ARG A 441 13.78 -10.22 16.18
C ARG A 441 12.96 -10.83 15.06
N MET A 442 11.87 -10.16 14.70
CA MET A 442 11.15 -10.45 13.46
C MET A 442 12.12 -10.38 12.27
N THR A 443 11.98 -11.32 11.34
CA THR A 443 12.83 -11.45 10.16
C THR A 443 12.88 -10.14 9.39
N ARG A 444 14.05 -9.85 8.82
CA ARG A 444 14.28 -8.61 8.07
C ARG A 444 13.30 -8.45 6.92
N VAL A 445 12.98 -9.53 6.19
CA VAL A 445 12.10 -9.47 5.02
C VAL A 445 10.69 -9.00 5.37
N VAL A 446 10.14 -9.42 6.52
CA VAL A 446 8.82 -8.96 6.99
C VAL A 446 8.92 -7.51 7.48
N ARG A 447 9.95 -7.17 8.27
CA ARG A 447 10.15 -5.79 8.75
C ARG A 447 10.29 -4.80 7.59
N ASP A 448 11.16 -5.10 6.63
CA ASP A 448 11.43 -4.22 5.49
C ASP A 448 10.17 -4.05 4.62
N PHE A 449 9.37 -5.11 4.44
CA PHE A 449 8.04 -5.01 3.83
C PHE A 449 7.13 -4.03 4.60
N LEU A 450 6.98 -4.18 5.92
CA LEU A 450 6.13 -3.30 6.73
C LEU A 450 6.59 -1.83 6.69
N PHE A 451 7.90 -1.58 6.74
CA PHE A 451 8.47 -0.22 6.62
C PHE A 451 8.26 0.37 5.22
N ALA A 452 8.34 -0.44 4.17
CA ALA A 452 8.16 0.00 2.79
C ALA A 452 6.74 0.49 2.47
N GLN A 453 5.73 0.09 3.27
CA GLN A 453 4.35 0.56 3.12
C GLN A 453 4.18 2.04 3.48
N LYS A 454 5.08 2.60 4.31
CA LYS A 454 5.16 4.01 4.75
C LYS A 454 3.99 4.54 5.59
N VAL A 455 2.76 4.20 5.25
CA VAL A 455 1.55 4.88 5.73
C VAL A 455 1.17 4.59 7.17
N GLN A 456 1.74 3.55 7.79
CA GLN A 456 1.59 3.21 9.21
C GLN A 456 2.93 3.14 9.97
N ALA A 457 4.00 3.72 9.41
CA ALA A 457 5.31 3.98 10.05
C ALA A 457 5.63 3.15 11.32
N PRO A 458 6.07 1.88 11.17
CA PRO A 458 6.21 0.93 12.27
C PRO A 458 7.07 1.41 13.46
N VAL A 459 6.74 0.92 14.66
CA VAL A 459 7.45 1.12 15.92
C VAL A 459 7.89 -0.23 16.49
N GLU A 460 9.17 -0.39 16.77
CA GLU A 460 9.69 -1.58 17.45
C GLU A 460 9.53 -1.44 18.98
N LEU A 461 8.88 -2.42 19.60
CA LEU A 461 8.68 -2.58 21.04
C LEU A 461 9.64 -3.64 21.60
N PHE A 462 9.81 -3.69 22.92
CA PHE A 462 10.59 -4.73 23.59
C PHE A 462 9.65 -5.85 24.05
N SER A 463 9.57 -6.92 23.26
CA SER A 463 8.80 -8.12 23.57
C SER A 463 9.68 -9.31 23.96
N ASP A 464 10.97 -9.27 23.63
CA ASP A 464 11.88 -10.41 23.84
C ASP A 464 12.06 -10.80 25.33
N TRP A 465 11.52 -10.07 26.30
CA TRP A 465 11.46 -10.51 27.70
C TRP A 465 10.44 -11.64 27.95
N LEU A 466 9.45 -11.81 27.06
CA LEU A 466 8.43 -12.87 27.13
C LEU A 466 8.90 -14.16 26.44
N ALA A 467 8.35 -15.31 26.86
CA ALA A 467 8.72 -16.61 26.31
C ALA A 467 8.25 -16.75 24.85
N MET A 468 7.00 -16.38 24.55
CA MET A 468 6.51 -16.27 23.16
C MET A 468 7.12 -15.04 22.50
N GLY A 469 7.08 -13.89 23.19
CA GLY A 469 7.75 -12.68 22.72
C GLY A 469 6.86 -11.85 21.81
N HIS A 470 5.55 -11.85 22.06
CA HIS A 470 4.55 -11.16 21.26
C HIS A 470 4.13 -9.86 21.94
N VAL A 471 3.82 -8.83 21.15
CA VAL A 471 3.36 -7.54 21.70
C VAL A 471 1.93 -7.61 22.25
N ASN A 472 1.07 -8.44 21.67
CA ASN A 472 -0.31 -8.61 22.12
C ASN A 472 -0.41 -9.18 23.55
N GLU A 473 0.66 -9.81 24.05
CA GLU A 473 0.77 -10.31 25.43
C GLU A 473 0.74 -9.18 26.46
N PHE A 474 1.10 -7.93 26.12
CA PHE A 474 1.20 -6.87 27.13
C PHE A 474 0.57 -5.54 26.73
N VAL A 475 0.15 -5.37 25.48
CA VAL A 475 -0.57 -4.17 25.04
C VAL A 475 -1.74 -4.53 24.12
N THR A 476 -2.86 -3.84 24.29
CA THR A 476 -3.97 -3.81 23.33
C THR A 476 -4.68 -2.44 23.37
N PHE A 477 -5.64 -2.22 22.48
CA PHE A 477 -6.42 -0.97 22.43
C PHE A 477 -7.92 -1.27 22.43
N VAL A 478 -8.70 -0.51 23.19
CA VAL A 478 -10.17 -0.62 23.19
C VAL A 478 -10.80 0.71 22.79
N PRO A 479 -11.95 0.71 22.12
CA PRO A 479 -12.65 1.96 21.82
C PRO A 479 -13.15 2.62 23.12
N SER A 480 -13.23 3.94 23.09
CA SER A 480 -13.72 4.77 24.18
C SER A 480 -14.69 5.82 23.61
N PRO A 481 -15.72 6.25 24.36
CA PRO A 481 -16.70 7.24 23.89
C PRO A 481 -16.17 8.69 23.95
N ASP A 482 -15.02 8.91 24.55
CA ASP A 482 -14.44 10.24 24.72
C ASP A 482 -13.71 10.76 23.47
N ALA A 483 -13.17 11.98 23.56
CA ALA A 483 -12.54 12.67 22.43
C ALA A 483 -11.35 11.90 21.82
N LYS A 484 -10.59 11.15 22.65
CA LYS A 484 -9.47 10.31 22.17
C LYS A 484 -9.96 9.09 21.41
N ARG A 485 -11.21 8.66 21.65
CA ARG A 485 -11.89 7.52 21.01
C ARG A 485 -11.31 6.14 21.32
N PHE A 486 -10.24 6.05 22.12
CA PHE A 486 -9.67 4.79 22.56
C PHE A 486 -8.99 4.89 23.94
N ARG A 487 -8.69 3.73 24.52
CA ARG A 487 -7.76 3.55 25.63
C ARG A 487 -6.75 2.46 25.29
N MET A 488 -5.49 2.69 25.67
CA MET A 488 -4.45 1.66 25.62
C MET A 488 -4.52 0.85 26.91
N LEU A 489 -4.68 -0.47 26.78
CA LEU A 489 -4.65 -1.39 27.91
C LEU A 489 -3.25 -2.00 28.00
N MET A 490 -2.67 -1.99 29.20
CA MET A 490 -1.36 -2.57 29.44
C MET A 490 -1.39 -3.59 30.56
N ALA A 491 -0.67 -4.70 30.39
CA ALA A 491 -0.49 -5.68 31.46
C ALA A 491 0.26 -5.02 32.64
N SER A 492 -0.11 -5.31 33.88
CA SER A 492 0.49 -4.65 35.05
C SER A 492 0.64 -5.58 36.26
N PRO A 493 1.83 -6.17 36.44
CA PRO A 493 2.25 -6.80 37.70
C PRO A 493 2.05 -5.93 38.93
N ALA A 494 2.35 -4.63 38.83
CA ALA A 494 2.18 -3.70 39.93
C ALA A 494 0.71 -3.52 40.33
N ALA A 495 -0.20 -3.39 39.36
CA ALA A 495 -1.64 -3.31 39.63
C ALA A 495 -2.16 -4.59 40.29
N CYS A 496 -1.75 -5.77 39.80
CA CYS A 496 -2.13 -7.04 40.40
C CYS A 496 -1.63 -7.17 41.85
N TYR A 497 -0.36 -6.83 42.08
CA TYR A 497 0.22 -6.89 43.42
C TYR A 497 -0.47 -5.92 44.39
N LYS A 498 -0.80 -4.70 43.95
CA LYS A 498 -1.57 -3.73 44.73
C LYS A 498 -2.95 -4.28 45.10
N LEU A 499 -3.68 -4.85 44.15
CA LEU A 499 -4.99 -5.48 44.38
C LEU A 499 -4.89 -6.62 45.39
N PHE A 500 -3.92 -7.52 45.21
CA PHE A 500 -3.74 -8.66 46.13
C PHE A 500 -3.36 -8.20 47.53
N ARG A 501 -2.47 -7.19 47.67
CA ARG A 501 -2.16 -6.60 48.98
C ARG A 501 -3.36 -5.95 49.65
N GLN A 502 -4.24 -5.32 48.88
CA GLN A 502 -5.48 -4.77 49.41
C GLN A 502 -6.38 -5.91 49.95
N LYS A 503 -6.62 -6.96 49.15
CA LYS A 503 -7.44 -8.11 49.59
C LYS A 503 -6.84 -8.85 50.78
N GLN A 504 -5.51 -8.96 50.86
CA GLN A 504 -4.83 -9.47 52.04
C GLN A 504 -5.15 -8.65 53.29
N LYS A 505 -5.11 -7.32 53.22
CA LYS A 505 -5.45 -6.42 54.34
C LYS A 505 -6.92 -6.50 54.74
N GLU A 506 -7.80 -6.83 53.80
CA GLU A 506 -9.22 -7.11 54.04
C GLU A 506 -9.46 -8.48 54.72
N GLY A 507 -8.40 -9.23 55.07
CA GLY A 507 -8.49 -10.54 55.73
C GLY A 507 -8.67 -11.71 54.76
N LEU A 508 -8.57 -11.48 53.46
CA LEU A 508 -8.83 -12.47 52.40
C LEU A 508 -7.55 -13.12 51.87
N GLY A 509 -6.48 -13.16 52.68
CA GLY A 509 -5.17 -13.69 52.29
C GLY A 509 -5.20 -15.17 51.89
N GLU A 510 -6.08 -15.95 52.49
CA GLU A 510 -6.25 -17.40 52.24
C GLU A 510 -7.19 -17.70 51.05
N ALA A 511 -7.68 -16.67 50.35
CA ALA A 511 -8.51 -16.88 49.17
C ALA A 511 -7.74 -17.68 48.11
N THR A 512 -8.33 -18.79 47.67
CA THR A 512 -7.76 -19.72 46.70
C THR A 512 -7.94 -19.23 45.27
N MET A 513 -6.92 -19.38 44.45
CA MET A 513 -6.97 -19.21 42.98
C MET A 513 -7.25 -20.56 42.31
N PHE A 514 -7.64 -20.54 41.03
CA PHE A 514 -7.86 -21.76 40.21
C PHE A 514 -8.96 -22.71 40.70
N LYS A 515 -9.88 -22.24 41.55
CA LYS A 515 -11.00 -23.05 42.04
C LYS A 515 -11.89 -23.51 40.88
N GLY A 516 -12.08 -24.83 40.76
CA GLY A 516 -12.84 -25.45 39.67
C GLY A 516 -11.96 -25.97 38.53
N ASN A 517 -10.65 -25.71 38.56
CA ASN A 517 -9.68 -26.27 37.62
C ASN A 517 -8.40 -26.69 38.35
N ASP A 518 -8.49 -27.83 39.05
CA ASP A 518 -7.45 -28.30 39.97
C ASP A 518 -6.15 -28.74 39.27
N THR A 519 -6.10 -28.77 37.94
CA THR A 519 -4.92 -29.18 37.16
C THR A 519 -4.59 -28.20 36.04
N LEU A 520 -3.40 -27.60 36.08
CA LEU A 520 -2.82 -26.85 34.95
C LEU A 520 -1.78 -27.76 34.26
N GLY A 521 -2.03 -28.20 33.02
CA GLY A 521 -1.11 -29.07 32.29
C GLY A 521 -0.86 -30.43 32.97
N GLY A 522 -1.83 -30.94 33.74
CA GLY A 522 -1.72 -32.22 34.46
C GLY A 522 -1.05 -32.14 35.85
N LEU A 523 -0.64 -30.95 36.31
CA LEU A 523 -0.09 -30.73 37.65
C LEU A 523 -1.10 -30.04 38.55
N PRO A 524 -1.27 -30.49 39.82
CA PRO A 524 -2.15 -29.83 40.75
C PRO A 524 -1.65 -28.42 41.07
N PHE A 525 -2.46 -27.41 40.77
CA PHE A 525 -2.11 -26.00 41.01
C PHE A 525 -3.16 -25.33 41.90
N SER A 526 -2.95 -25.42 43.21
CA SER A 526 -3.72 -24.67 44.21
C SER A 526 -2.80 -23.69 44.91
N GLY A 527 -2.94 -22.41 44.57
CA GLY A 527 -2.23 -21.30 45.22
C GLY A 527 -3.20 -20.42 45.99
N THR A 528 -2.81 -19.99 47.20
CA THR A 528 -3.52 -18.92 47.91
C THR A 528 -2.99 -17.56 47.47
N LEU A 529 -3.80 -16.52 47.64
CA LEU A 529 -3.36 -15.14 47.42
C LEU A 529 -2.06 -14.81 48.19
N LEU A 530 -1.93 -15.32 49.43
CA LEU A 530 -0.72 -15.19 50.24
C LEU A 530 0.52 -15.81 49.57
N ALA A 531 0.39 -16.98 48.97
CA ALA A 531 1.51 -17.64 48.26
C ALA A 531 2.01 -16.81 47.07
N CYS A 532 1.12 -16.07 46.40
CA CYS A 532 1.49 -15.14 45.33
C CYS A 532 2.26 -13.92 45.83
N LEU A 533 2.21 -13.60 47.14
CA LEU A 533 2.82 -12.40 47.74
C LEU A 533 4.19 -12.64 48.40
N SER A 534 4.65 -13.90 48.56
CA SER A 534 5.91 -14.25 49.23
C SER A 534 6.60 -15.39 48.46
N PRO A 535 7.59 -15.18 47.56
CA PRO A 535 8.82 -14.37 47.69
C PRO A 535 9.26 -13.65 46.37
N TRP A 536 8.33 -13.38 45.44
CA TRP A 536 8.61 -13.01 44.05
C TRP A 536 8.72 -11.50 43.74
N SER A 537 8.75 -10.63 44.76
CA SER A 537 8.63 -9.17 44.55
C SER A 537 9.67 -8.61 43.58
N LEU A 538 10.94 -9.00 43.70
CA LEU A 538 12.02 -8.53 42.83
C LEU A 538 11.82 -8.93 41.36
N LEU A 539 11.34 -10.15 41.10
CA LEU A 539 11.08 -10.63 39.74
C LEU A 539 9.89 -9.91 39.11
N LEU A 540 8.81 -9.69 39.89
CA LEU A 540 7.66 -8.91 39.44
C LEU A 540 8.05 -7.46 39.13
N HIS A 541 8.94 -6.87 39.93
CA HIS A 541 9.52 -5.56 39.63
C HIS A 541 10.31 -5.57 38.32
N SER A 542 11.07 -6.63 38.01
CA SER A 542 11.77 -6.74 36.73
C SER A 542 10.82 -6.78 35.53
N PHE A 543 9.75 -7.59 35.59
CA PHE A 543 8.76 -7.65 34.50
C PHE A 543 7.99 -6.34 34.35
N GLN A 544 7.60 -5.71 35.45
CA GLN A 544 6.99 -4.38 35.41
C GLN A 544 7.91 -3.37 34.72
N ARG A 545 9.23 -3.40 34.98
CA ARG A 545 10.17 -2.51 34.29
C ARG A 545 10.26 -2.75 32.78
N CYS A 546 10.13 -4.00 32.32
CA CYS A 546 10.06 -4.30 30.88
C CYS A 546 8.81 -3.67 30.25
N ILE A 547 7.68 -3.76 30.94
CA ILE A 547 6.42 -3.15 30.52
C ILE A 547 6.51 -1.61 30.57
N ASP A 548 7.06 -1.03 31.63
CA ASP A 548 7.22 0.41 31.79
C ASP A 548 8.13 1.00 30.69
N TRP A 549 9.18 0.27 30.28
CA TRP A 549 10.01 0.67 29.15
C TRP A 549 9.20 0.78 27.85
N ASN A 550 8.29 -0.18 27.61
CA ASN A 550 7.36 -0.10 26.48
C ASN A 550 6.32 1.01 26.66
N ARG A 551 5.82 1.25 27.88
CA ARG A 551 4.91 2.37 28.20
C ARG A 551 5.52 3.69 27.74
N ASP A 552 6.79 3.92 28.06
CA ASP A 552 7.50 5.15 27.72
C ASP A 552 7.67 5.32 26.20
N ILE A 553 7.96 4.24 25.49
CA ILE A 553 8.01 4.26 24.01
C ILE A 553 6.63 4.55 23.43
N LEU A 554 5.60 3.84 23.86
CA LEU A 554 4.25 4.01 23.33
C LEU A 554 3.73 5.42 23.61
N LYS A 555 3.97 5.97 24.80
CA LYS A 555 3.65 7.37 25.12
C LYS A 555 4.34 8.35 24.18
N LYS A 556 5.63 8.16 23.93
CA LYS A 556 6.41 9.01 23.04
C LYS A 556 5.95 8.89 21.59
N GLU A 557 5.91 7.67 21.06
CA GLU A 557 5.74 7.37 19.64
C GLU A 557 4.28 7.47 19.18
N LEU A 558 3.31 7.37 20.10
CA LEU A 558 1.88 7.49 19.84
C LEU A 558 1.25 8.76 20.44
N GLY A 559 2.03 9.61 21.11
CA GLY A 559 1.52 10.84 21.74
C GLY A 559 0.46 10.57 22.81
N LEU A 560 0.74 9.61 23.70
CA LEU A 560 -0.16 9.22 24.78
C LEU A 560 0.26 9.84 26.11
N THR A 561 -0.74 10.12 26.93
CA THR A 561 -0.61 10.53 28.32
C THR A 561 -1.06 9.40 29.24
N GLU A 562 -0.87 9.56 30.55
CA GLU A 562 -1.36 8.57 31.53
C GLU A 562 -2.89 8.42 31.52
N GLU A 563 -3.63 9.45 31.11
CA GLU A 563 -5.11 9.41 31.01
C GLU A 563 -5.59 8.48 29.88
N ASP A 564 -4.73 8.22 28.90
CA ASP A 564 -5.01 7.35 27.77
C ASP A 564 -4.75 5.86 28.09
N ILE A 565 -4.16 5.55 29.25
CA ILE A 565 -3.64 4.23 29.59
C ILE A 565 -4.39 3.63 30.78
N ILE A 566 -4.78 2.36 30.67
CA ILE A 566 -5.37 1.58 31.74
C ILE A 566 -4.50 0.37 32.04
N ASP A 567 -4.07 0.26 33.29
CA ASP A 567 -3.30 -0.87 33.80
C ASP A 567 -4.23 -2.04 34.16
N VAL A 568 -4.11 -3.15 33.42
CA VAL A 568 -4.86 -4.39 33.62
C VAL A 568 -4.01 -5.34 34.50
N PRO A 569 -4.52 -5.82 35.64
CA PRO A 569 -3.76 -6.75 36.50
C PRO A 569 -3.30 -7.99 35.74
N ALA A 570 -1.99 -8.23 35.74
CA ALA A 570 -1.36 -9.43 35.18
C ALA A 570 -0.27 -9.94 36.13
N LEU A 571 0.04 -11.23 36.09
CA LEU A 571 1.23 -11.78 36.78
C LEU A 571 1.97 -12.71 35.83
N PHE A 572 3.28 -12.75 36.00
CA PHE A 572 4.17 -13.59 35.22
C PHE A 572 5.08 -14.40 36.14
N LYS A 573 5.54 -15.54 35.65
CA LYS A 573 6.60 -16.37 36.25
C LYS A 573 7.78 -16.45 35.28
N LEU A 574 8.96 -16.71 35.83
CA LEU A 574 10.15 -16.95 35.03
C LEU A 574 10.20 -18.41 34.58
N ASP A 575 10.35 -18.64 33.28
CA ASP A 575 10.70 -19.93 32.69
C ASP A 575 11.88 -19.76 31.75
N LYS A 576 12.95 -20.53 31.95
CA LYS A 576 14.17 -20.51 31.11
C LYS A 576 14.71 -19.10 30.79
N GLY A 577 14.59 -18.16 31.74
CA GLY A 577 15.06 -16.78 31.58
C GLY A 577 14.09 -15.82 30.87
N LYS A 578 12.87 -16.25 30.55
CA LYS A 578 11.80 -15.44 29.92
C LYS A 578 10.53 -15.46 30.77
N ALA A 579 9.67 -14.46 30.60
CA ALA A 579 8.40 -14.35 31.31
C ALA A 579 7.31 -15.20 30.64
N MET A 580 6.51 -15.88 31.44
CA MET A 580 5.29 -16.57 31.04
C MET A 580 4.13 -16.15 31.94
N PRO A 581 2.89 -16.07 31.44
CA PRO A 581 1.75 -15.73 32.28
C PRO A 581 1.59 -16.73 33.45
N TYR A 582 1.32 -16.20 34.64
CA TYR A 582 1.10 -17.01 35.85
C TYR A 582 -0.34 -17.54 35.92
N PHE A 583 -1.29 -16.71 35.49
CA PHE A 583 -2.69 -17.02 35.25
C PHE A 583 -3.08 -16.47 33.87
N PRO A 584 -4.22 -16.87 33.26
CA PRO A 584 -4.63 -16.38 31.94
C PRO A 584 -4.53 -14.86 31.83
N ASN A 585 -3.67 -14.39 30.93
CA ASN A 585 -3.42 -12.97 30.79
C ASN A 585 -4.65 -12.30 30.19
N MET A 586 -5.17 -11.25 30.83
CA MET A 586 -6.43 -10.63 30.39
C MET A 586 -6.25 -9.62 29.24
N VAL A 587 -5.02 -9.20 28.92
CA VAL A 587 -4.75 -8.22 27.86
C VAL A 587 -4.99 -8.75 26.44
N PRO A 588 -4.57 -9.98 26.08
CA PRO A 588 -4.86 -10.59 24.77
C PRO A 588 -6.34 -11.01 24.69
N MET A 589 -7.22 -10.02 24.58
CA MET A 589 -8.67 -10.17 24.53
C MET A 589 -9.22 -9.99 23.10
N LEU A 590 -10.36 -10.60 22.81
CA LEU A 590 -11.10 -10.40 21.56
C LEU A 590 -11.95 -9.12 21.65
N ILE A 591 -11.72 -8.15 20.76
CA ILE A 591 -12.37 -6.83 20.81
C ILE A 591 -13.34 -6.68 19.64
N LEU A 592 -14.64 -6.74 19.94
CA LEU A 592 -15.72 -6.61 18.95
C LEU A 592 -16.56 -5.37 19.24
N SER A 593 -16.04 -4.21 18.85
CA SER A 593 -16.60 -2.90 19.21
C SER A 593 -16.71 -2.74 20.74
N LYS A 594 -17.91 -2.87 21.31
CA LYS A 594 -18.15 -2.75 22.75
C LYS A 594 -18.10 -4.09 23.48
N GLU A 595 -18.17 -5.21 22.77
CA GLU A 595 -18.11 -6.55 23.36
C GLU A 595 -16.66 -6.99 23.49
N LEU A 596 -16.23 -7.31 24.71
CA LEU A 596 -14.87 -7.78 24.99
C LEU A 596 -14.92 -9.25 25.41
N GLY A 597 -14.21 -10.11 24.68
CA GLY A 597 -13.93 -11.50 25.05
C GLY A 597 -12.61 -11.59 25.79
N ILE A 598 -12.66 -11.54 27.12
CA ILE A 598 -11.48 -11.45 27.98
C ILE A 598 -11.12 -12.85 28.48
N PRO A 599 -9.85 -13.30 28.44
CA PRO A 599 -9.43 -14.55 29.07
C PRO A 599 -9.84 -14.59 30.55
N LYS A 600 -10.48 -15.68 31.00
CA LYS A 600 -10.93 -15.82 32.38
C LYS A 600 -9.72 -16.04 33.30
N PRO A 601 -9.42 -15.16 34.27
CA PRO A 601 -8.14 -15.18 34.98
C PRO A 601 -8.05 -16.19 36.14
N PHE A 602 -9.17 -16.82 36.53
CA PHE A 602 -9.25 -17.75 37.69
C PHE A 602 -8.59 -17.21 38.98
N GLY A 603 -8.73 -15.91 39.21
CA GLY A 603 -8.18 -15.23 40.38
C GLY A 603 -8.86 -15.59 41.71
N PRO A 604 -8.36 -15.02 42.83
CA PRO A 604 -8.88 -15.28 44.17
C PRO A 604 -10.38 -14.97 44.28
N LEU A 605 -11.14 -15.89 44.88
CA LEU A 605 -12.58 -15.71 45.10
C LEU A 605 -12.86 -14.92 46.38
N VAL A 606 -13.61 -13.84 46.25
CA VAL A 606 -14.05 -12.98 47.33
C VAL A 606 -15.57 -12.89 47.27
N GLY A 607 -16.26 -13.39 48.29
CA GLY A 607 -17.74 -13.42 48.29
C GLY A 607 -18.35 -14.27 47.16
N GLY A 608 -17.60 -15.22 46.60
CA GLY A 608 -18.03 -16.06 45.48
C GLY A 608 -17.66 -15.51 44.09
N GLU A 609 -17.15 -14.29 44.00
CA GLU A 609 -16.73 -13.67 42.73
C GLU A 609 -15.21 -13.58 42.60
N CYS A 610 -14.70 -13.68 41.38
CA CYS A 610 -13.27 -13.49 41.11
C CYS A 610 -12.90 -12.01 41.24
N CYS A 611 -11.98 -11.68 42.15
CA CYS A 611 -11.61 -10.29 42.40
C CYS A 611 -10.89 -9.62 41.21
N LEU A 612 -10.20 -10.39 40.35
CA LEU A 612 -9.59 -9.90 39.12
C LEU A 612 -10.65 -9.52 38.08
N GLU A 613 -11.65 -10.38 37.86
CA GLU A 613 -12.76 -10.10 36.95
C GLU A 613 -13.52 -8.84 37.39
N HIS A 614 -13.85 -8.76 38.68
CA HIS A 614 -14.53 -7.60 39.25
C HIS A 614 -13.71 -6.31 39.05
N HIS A 615 -12.40 -6.37 39.30
CA HIS A 615 -11.53 -5.21 39.10
C HIS A 615 -11.48 -4.77 37.64
N VAL A 616 -11.32 -5.70 36.69
CA VAL A 616 -11.31 -5.37 35.26
C VAL A 616 -12.66 -4.78 34.80
N ARG A 617 -13.80 -5.32 35.27
CA ARG A 617 -15.11 -4.70 35.03
C ARG A 617 -15.14 -3.25 35.52
N SER A 618 -14.65 -3.00 36.73
CA SER A 618 -14.62 -1.64 37.29
C SER A 618 -13.75 -0.64 36.50
N LEU A 619 -12.78 -1.13 35.72
CA LEU A 619 -11.94 -0.30 34.86
C LEU A 619 -12.59 -0.05 33.49
N LEU A 620 -13.24 -1.06 32.90
CA LEU A 620 -13.65 -1.04 31.49
C LEU A 620 -15.14 -0.73 31.28
N GLU A 621 -16.03 -1.20 32.16
CA GLU A 621 -17.48 -0.95 32.03
C GLU A 621 -17.86 0.54 32.12
N PRO A 622 -17.16 1.41 32.89
CA PRO A 622 -17.41 2.85 32.84
C PRO A 622 -17.15 3.50 31.47
N LEU A 623 -16.37 2.85 30.59
CA LEU A 623 -16.17 3.29 29.20
C LEU A 623 -17.30 2.83 28.27
N GLY A 624 -18.32 2.13 28.79
CA GLY A 624 -19.40 1.54 28.00
C GLY A 624 -19.01 0.24 27.30
N LEU A 625 -17.93 -0.40 27.73
CA LEU A 625 -17.48 -1.71 27.27
C LEU A 625 -18.19 -2.82 28.07
N ARG A 626 -18.39 -3.99 27.45
CA ARG A 626 -19.07 -5.14 28.04
C ARG A 626 -18.09 -6.30 28.17
N CYS A 627 -17.70 -6.62 29.40
CA CYS A 627 -16.72 -7.66 29.69
C CYS A 627 -17.36 -9.05 29.75
N CYS A 628 -16.99 -9.92 28.80
CA CYS A 628 -17.34 -11.33 28.80
C CYS A 628 -16.06 -12.16 29.06
N PHE A 629 -15.98 -12.82 30.22
CA PHE A 629 -14.82 -13.65 30.55
C PHE A 629 -14.99 -15.05 29.97
N LEU A 630 -14.05 -15.47 29.11
CA LEU A 630 -14.06 -16.71 28.34
C LEU A 630 -13.14 -17.75 28.97
N GLU A 631 -13.62 -18.98 29.11
CA GLU A 631 -12.82 -20.07 29.67
C GLU A 631 -11.97 -20.73 28.58
N ASP A 632 -10.68 -20.44 28.58
CA ASP A 632 -9.71 -20.88 27.57
C ASP A 632 -8.58 -21.75 28.17
N ILE A 633 -8.65 -22.07 29.46
CA ILE A 633 -7.50 -22.58 30.21
C ILE A 633 -6.98 -23.94 29.72
N SER A 634 -7.88 -24.87 29.40
CA SER A 634 -7.56 -26.21 28.93
C SER A 634 -7.18 -26.23 27.45
N SER A 635 -7.73 -25.30 26.65
CA SER A 635 -7.56 -25.24 25.20
C SER A 635 -6.52 -24.24 24.71
N TYR A 636 -6.11 -23.23 25.49
CA TYR A 636 -5.15 -22.21 25.04
C TYR A 636 -4.10 -21.92 26.11
N HIS A 637 -4.49 -21.49 27.32
CA HIS A 637 -3.54 -21.07 28.35
C HIS A 637 -2.52 -22.16 28.72
N GLY A 638 -2.97 -23.41 28.83
CA GLY A 638 -2.09 -24.56 29.06
C GLY A 638 -1.02 -24.80 27.97
N ARG A 639 -1.10 -24.09 26.85
CA ARG A 639 -0.16 -24.10 25.72
C ARG A 639 0.49 -22.74 25.45
N LEU A 640 0.48 -21.83 26.43
CA LEU A 640 1.16 -20.53 26.40
C LEU A 640 0.54 -19.48 25.46
N GLY A 641 -0.75 -19.55 25.19
CA GLY A 641 -1.50 -18.49 24.51
C GLY A 641 -2.87 -18.27 25.14
N GLU A 642 -3.56 -17.20 24.78
CA GLU A 642 -4.87 -16.82 25.35
C GLU A 642 -5.92 -16.64 24.24
N VAL A 643 -7.14 -16.18 24.58
CA VAL A 643 -8.25 -15.88 23.65
C VAL A 643 -7.77 -15.26 22.33
N HIS A 644 -7.06 -14.13 22.38
CA HIS A 644 -6.63 -13.42 21.16
C HIS A 644 -5.68 -14.25 20.30
N CYS A 645 -4.80 -15.07 20.89
CA CYS A 645 -3.91 -15.94 20.12
C CYS A 645 -4.68 -16.98 19.28
N GLY A 646 -5.87 -17.38 19.76
CA GLY A 646 -6.72 -18.38 19.11
C GLY A 646 -7.72 -17.85 18.08
N THR A 647 -7.84 -16.53 17.94
CA THR A 647 -8.85 -15.86 17.10
C THR A 647 -8.25 -14.73 16.29
N ASN A 648 -8.76 -14.48 15.09
CA ASN A 648 -8.37 -13.29 14.32
C ASN A 648 -9.62 -12.56 13.81
N VAL A 649 -9.56 -11.24 13.63
CA VAL A 649 -10.73 -10.41 13.29
C VAL A 649 -10.46 -9.59 12.03
N GLN A 650 -11.21 -9.87 10.98
CA GLN A 650 -11.29 -8.97 9.83
C GLN A 650 -12.20 -7.79 10.19
N ARG A 651 -11.73 -6.58 9.89
CA ARG A 651 -12.42 -5.33 10.22
C ARG A 651 -12.72 -4.53 8.97
N ARG A 652 -13.55 -3.50 9.10
CA ARG A 652 -13.76 -2.52 8.05
C ARG A 652 -12.52 -1.66 7.86
N PRO A 653 -12.09 -1.39 6.61
CA PRO A 653 -11.04 -0.42 6.31
C PRO A 653 -11.30 0.98 6.88
N PHE A 654 -10.24 1.78 7.01
CA PHE A 654 -10.38 3.19 7.36
C PHE A 654 -11.17 3.95 6.28
N ALA A 655 -11.99 4.91 6.71
CA ALA A 655 -12.61 5.88 5.81
C ALA A 655 -11.59 6.89 5.25
N PHE A 656 -10.49 7.13 5.97
CA PHE A 656 -9.40 8.00 5.52
C PHE A 656 -8.64 7.34 4.37
N ARG A 657 -8.42 8.08 3.28
CA ARG A 657 -7.71 7.59 2.09
C ARG A 657 -6.20 7.69 2.29
N TRP A 658 -5.48 6.59 2.12
CA TRP A 658 -4.05 6.53 2.45
C TRP A 658 -3.20 7.51 1.62
N TRP A 659 -3.59 7.83 0.39
CA TRP A 659 -2.85 8.79 -0.44
C TRP A 659 -2.93 10.23 0.09
N HIS A 660 -3.85 10.53 1.02
CA HIS A 660 -3.92 11.82 1.71
C HIS A 660 -2.97 11.93 2.91
N VAL A 661 -2.26 10.87 3.29
CA VAL A 661 -1.21 11.00 4.33
C VAL A 661 -0.04 11.83 3.80
N THR A 662 0.75 12.39 4.72
CA THR A 662 2.07 12.96 4.44
C THR A 662 3.11 12.13 5.24
N PRO A 663 3.58 11.00 4.67
CA PRO A 663 4.36 10.00 5.40
C PRO A 663 5.72 10.47 5.91
#